data_AF-A0A2G8KEP2-F1
#
_entry.id   AF-A0A2G8KEP2-F1
#
_cell.length_a   1.000
_cell.length_b   1.000
_cell.length_c   1.000
_cell.angle_alpha   90.00
_cell.angle_beta   90.00
_cell.angle_gamma   90.00
#
_symmetry.space_group_name_H-M   'P 1'
#
loop_
_entity.id
_entity.type
_entity.pdbx_description
1 polymer ?
#
loop_
_entity_poly.entity_id
_entity_poly.type
_entity_poly.pdbx_seq_one_letter_code
_entity_poly.pdbx_strand_id
1 'polypeptide(L)'
;MSNSKEVLASIPSDDRAPELKSLDLNQQGIPISRALGVQWSPQTDMLKFEVTPVKRDHTRRGLLSVVCSLFDPLGFVAPFVLPAKMLLQDICRKGLGWDEPIDDASLQIWQRWLCELERLKEWGVQRCVKSDLFAEVVDRQLHVFSDASDTGYVHIDSSPRVDSCYYGCTLTSMILFELDVKEVFYWSDSQTVLKYISNDTRRFKAFVANRVSVILDLTNINQWHYVNTHDNPADEASRGQRIDDFLSNKRWTNGPDFLYRSSEEWYTPQDHIASIDDDPELKRVCNVVVERNHACFVDDLIDRCSSYSKLKRVVGTVIKFTKKVRARCRSESVCCHLTVDNLKAAETLILSHEQNRHFEAELKALTSGSEKEINSVMRKSPLRTLDPMLRGGLIVVGGRLRRADLPEETKHQIVIPKSSPVARLIVLETHKSLGHMGKSAILVRLWKKYWVVGAGTIIRSIVGKCTICRKYQAKRATRAIHLEILHSADSDSCLNALRRFLCRRGSISSIRSDNGTNFVGTERTLREALKAWNKSDIPDWLAQRGITWEFNPPAASHFGGIWEAMIRVVRKVMNGILKEQTMRLDDEGLATLMCEIENVVNERPLTTVSTHPEDIKPLTPNMLLTMRSCALMPPGVFDRKDVYVRRRWRQVQYLADLFWARWRKEYLPLLQKRQKWFSPKRNIQKGDVVSVVDESLPRNSWLLGRVLETKVDSKGHVRSCCIKTQHSTLERPIHKLCLLLECEGKSNYPFSHQFS
;
A
#
# COMPACT_ATOMS: atom_id res chain seq x y z
N MET A 1 31.19 -26.60 14.24
CA MET A 1 30.42 -27.40 15.20
C MET A 1 30.03 -28.70 14.53
N SER A 2 30.25 -29.85 15.15
CA SER A 2 29.90 -31.19 14.64
C SER A 2 29.20 -31.97 15.75
N ASN A 3 28.34 -32.92 15.38
CA ASN A 3 27.72 -33.89 16.31
C ASN A 3 28.66 -35.04 16.69
N SER A 4 29.76 -35.25 15.95
CA SER A 4 30.78 -36.25 16.26
C SER A 4 31.92 -35.66 17.08
N LYS A 5 32.22 -36.29 18.23
CA LYS A 5 33.37 -35.94 19.08
C LYS A 5 34.70 -36.18 18.36
N GLU A 6 34.81 -37.24 17.57
CA GLU A 6 36.01 -37.59 16.81
C GLU A 6 36.32 -36.52 15.75
N VAL A 7 35.28 -36.05 15.05
CA VAL A 7 35.41 -34.96 14.06
C VAL A 7 35.72 -33.63 14.74
N LEU A 8 35.18 -33.36 15.93
CA LEU A 8 35.57 -32.17 16.69
C LEU A 8 37.02 -32.23 17.19
N ALA A 9 37.48 -33.43 17.57
CA ALA A 9 38.84 -33.66 18.03
C ALA A 9 39.87 -33.51 16.89
N SER A 10 39.52 -33.87 15.65
CA SER A 10 40.39 -33.70 14.48
C SER A 10 40.56 -32.25 14.02
N ILE A 11 39.71 -31.33 14.48
CA ILE A 11 39.85 -29.88 14.20
C ILE A 11 40.86 -29.27 15.18
N PRO A 12 41.88 -28.52 14.71
CA PRO A 12 42.85 -27.82 15.56
C PRO A 12 42.17 -26.88 16.56
N SER A 13 42.71 -26.77 17.79
CA SER A 13 42.11 -25.97 18.88
C SER A 13 41.90 -24.50 18.51
N ASP A 14 42.76 -23.93 17.68
CA ASP A 14 42.69 -22.53 17.26
C ASP A 14 41.51 -22.24 16.33
N ASP A 15 41.09 -23.24 15.56
CA ASP A 15 39.97 -23.18 14.61
C ASP A 15 38.62 -23.58 15.24
N ARG A 16 38.63 -24.05 16.49
CA ARG A 16 37.40 -24.35 17.23
C ARG A 16 36.68 -23.06 17.64
N ALA A 17 35.35 -23.13 17.72
CA ALA A 17 34.54 -22.04 18.26
C ALA A 17 35.00 -21.70 19.70
N PRO A 18 34.93 -20.42 20.15
CA PRO A 18 35.43 -20.00 21.46
C PRO A 18 34.94 -20.86 22.64
N GLU A 19 33.68 -21.30 22.57
CA GLU A 19 32.99 -22.14 23.57
C GLU A 19 33.54 -23.58 23.64
N LEU A 20 34.26 -24.02 22.61
CA LEU A 20 34.88 -25.36 22.50
C LEU A 20 36.39 -25.34 22.76
N LYS A 21 37.02 -24.16 22.91
CA LYS A 21 38.47 -24.04 23.09
C LYS A 21 38.94 -24.50 24.47
N SER A 22 38.10 -24.35 25.49
CA SER A 22 38.40 -24.70 26.89
C SER A 22 37.73 -26.00 27.37
N LEU A 23 37.05 -26.73 26.47
CA LEU A 23 36.24 -27.89 26.83
C LEU A 23 37.03 -29.19 26.67
N ASP A 24 37.12 -30.00 27.72
CA ASP A 24 37.66 -31.36 27.62
C ASP A 24 36.62 -32.28 26.97
N LEU A 25 36.80 -32.58 25.68
CA LEU A 25 35.90 -33.40 24.87
C LEU A 25 35.81 -34.86 25.37
N ASN A 26 36.78 -35.31 26.18
CA ASN A 26 36.84 -36.68 26.73
C ASN A 26 36.04 -36.82 28.04
N GLN A 27 35.90 -35.75 28.82
CA GLN A 27 35.20 -35.77 30.11
C GLN A 27 33.86 -35.02 30.11
N GLN A 28 33.66 -34.06 29.19
CA GLN A 28 32.47 -33.21 29.13
C GLN A 28 31.63 -33.45 27.87
N GLY A 29 30.32 -33.21 27.97
CA GLY A 29 29.38 -33.29 26.85
C GLY A 29 29.53 -32.10 25.90
N ILE A 30 29.27 -32.29 24.60
CA ILE A 30 29.28 -31.19 23.60
C ILE A 30 28.23 -30.14 24.00
N PRO A 31 28.58 -28.84 24.12
CA PRO A 31 27.67 -27.78 24.54
C PRO A 31 26.51 -27.59 23.55
N ILE A 32 25.35 -27.21 24.09
CA ILE A 32 24.15 -26.88 23.32
C ILE A 32 24.42 -25.58 22.55
N SER A 33 24.14 -25.60 21.24
CA SER A 33 24.30 -24.44 20.36
C SER A 33 22.94 -23.81 20.08
N ARG A 34 22.89 -22.50 19.82
CA ARG A 34 21.70 -21.86 19.25
C ARG A 34 21.83 -21.79 17.73
N ALA A 35 20.83 -22.27 17.01
CA ALA A 35 20.72 -22.14 15.55
C ALA A 35 19.42 -21.42 15.23
N LEU A 36 19.52 -20.22 14.65
CA LEU A 36 18.37 -19.35 14.30
C LEU A 36 17.40 -19.01 15.44
N GLY A 37 17.73 -19.31 16.71
CA GLY A 37 16.84 -19.07 17.86
C GLY A 37 16.26 -20.35 18.48
N VAL A 38 16.46 -21.52 17.86
CA VAL A 38 16.13 -22.84 18.40
C VAL A 38 17.41 -23.46 18.99
N GLN A 39 17.31 -24.22 20.08
CA GLN A 39 18.47 -24.93 20.64
C GLN A 39 18.75 -26.18 19.81
N TRP A 40 19.99 -26.41 19.44
CA TRP A 40 20.45 -27.66 18.84
C TRP A 40 21.32 -28.39 19.86
N SER A 41 20.95 -29.64 20.17
CA SER A 41 21.74 -30.55 20.99
C SER A 41 22.60 -31.42 20.07
N PRO A 42 23.91 -31.13 19.91
CA PRO A 42 24.74 -31.88 18.96
C PRO A 42 24.89 -33.34 19.34
N GLN A 43 24.84 -33.67 20.64
CA GLN A 43 24.99 -35.04 21.15
C GLN A 43 23.85 -35.97 20.71
N THR A 44 22.63 -35.45 20.65
CA THR A 44 21.43 -36.23 20.28
C THR A 44 20.95 -35.90 18.87
N ASP A 45 21.61 -34.96 18.20
CA ASP A 45 21.20 -34.33 16.94
C ASP A 45 19.73 -33.88 16.88
N MET A 46 19.20 -33.42 18.02
CA MET A 46 17.83 -32.92 18.14
C MET A 46 17.77 -31.40 18.27
N LEU A 47 16.72 -30.81 17.70
CA LEU A 47 16.28 -29.45 17.98
C LEU A 47 15.40 -29.47 19.24
N LYS A 48 15.70 -28.58 20.18
CA LYS A 48 15.03 -28.42 21.48
C LYS A 48 14.61 -26.97 21.70
N PHE A 49 13.66 -26.78 22.63
CA PHE A 49 13.10 -25.47 22.96
C PHE A 49 13.51 -25.04 24.36
N GLU A 50 14.15 -23.88 24.48
CA GLU A 50 14.48 -23.26 25.76
C GLU A 50 13.28 -22.48 26.27
N VAL A 51 12.89 -22.74 27.51
CA VAL A 51 11.87 -21.94 28.20
C VAL A 51 12.57 -21.10 29.25
N THR A 52 12.65 -19.80 29.01
CA THR A 52 13.05 -18.85 30.03
C THR A 52 11.81 -18.45 30.82
N PRO A 53 11.77 -18.57 32.16
CA PRO A 53 10.63 -18.12 32.94
C PRO A 53 10.58 -16.58 32.90
N VAL A 54 9.76 -16.03 32.01
CA VAL A 54 9.58 -14.58 31.90
C VAL A 54 8.44 -14.16 32.81
N LYS A 55 8.77 -13.62 33.99
CA LYS A 55 7.76 -12.99 34.85
C LYS A 55 7.22 -11.74 34.16
N ARG A 56 5.97 -11.78 33.73
CA ARG A 56 5.24 -10.67 33.11
C ARG A 56 3.93 -10.45 33.82
N ASP A 57 3.44 -9.22 33.74
CA ASP A 57 2.11 -8.87 34.25
C ASP A 57 1.04 -9.72 33.54
N HIS A 58 0.00 -10.11 34.27
CA HIS A 58 -1.11 -10.91 33.75
C HIS A 58 -2.09 -10.06 32.93
N THR A 59 -1.55 -9.42 31.90
CA THR A 59 -2.26 -8.57 30.95
C THR A 59 -2.18 -9.19 29.56
N ARG A 60 -3.06 -8.76 28.64
CA ARG A 60 -3.02 -9.22 27.24
C ARG A 60 -1.65 -9.02 26.59
N ARG A 61 -0.97 -7.90 26.88
CA ARG A 61 0.41 -7.65 26.42
C ARG A 61 1.41 -8.63 27.03
N GLY A 62 1.29 -8.91 28.33
CA GLY A 62 2.15 -9.86 29.03
C GLY A 62 2.02 -11.28 28.46
N LEU A 63 0.79 -11.77 28.30
CA LEU A 63 0.49 -13.08 27.71
C LEU A 63 1.07 -13.19 26.29
N LEU A 64 0.82 -12.19 25.43
CA LEU A 64 1.36 -12.17 24.07
C LEU A 64 2.90 -12.19 24.08
N SER A 65 3.53 -11.45 25.00
CA SER A 65 4.99 -11.44 25.12
C SER A 65 5.56 -12.81 25.47
N VAL A 66 4.87 -13.59 26.30
CA VAL A 66 5.31 -14.96 26.68
C VAL A 66 5.08 -15.94 25.53
N VAL A 67 3.92 -15.89 24.87
CA VAL A 67 3.66 -16.73 23.69
C VAL A 67 4.67 -16.44 22.57
N CYS A 68 5.01 -15.17 22.33
CA CYS A 68 6.01 -14.79 21.34
C CYS A 68 7.47 -15.02 21.77
N SER A 69 7.75 -15.27 23.05
CA SER A 69 9.12 -15.63 23.47
C SER A 69 9.50 -17.05 23.09
N LEU A 70 8.51 -17.92 22.86
CA LEU A 70 8.74 -19.24 22.31
C LEU A 70 8.96 -19.13 20.80
N PHE A 71 10.23 -19.19 20.40
CA PHE A 71 10.62 -19.04 19.00
C PHE A 71 10.46 -20.36 18.24
N ASP A 72 9.35 -20.52 17.51
CA ASP A 72 9.04 -21.69 16.69
C ASP A 72 8.74 -21.28 15.23
N PRO A 73 9.78 -21.06 14.41
CA PRO A 73 9.62 -20.59 13.03
C PRO A 73 9.08 -21.67 12.08
N LEU A 74 9.20 -22.95 12.45
CA LEU A 74 8.80 -24.09 11.62
C LEU A 74 7.49 -24.74 12.07
N GLY A 75 6.93 -24.31 13.22
CA GLY A 75 5.66 -24.79 13.73
C GLY A 75 5.74 -26.15 14.44
N PHE A 76 6.92 -26.59 14.88
CA PHE A 76 7.11 -27.90 15.50
C PHE A 76 6.31 -28.08 16.79
N VAL A 77 6.11 -27.00 17.55
CA VAL A 77 5.35 -27.00 18.82
C VAL A 77 3.99 -26.33 18.67
N ALA A 78 3.51 -26.16 17.43
CA ALA A 78 2.23 -25.54 17.13
C ALA A 78 1.03 -26.16 17.89
N PRO A 79 0.90 -27.51 18.02
CA PRO A 79 -0.16 -28.11 18.81
C PRO A 79 -0.17 -27.64 20.27
N PHE A 80 1.00 -27.53 20.90
CA PHE A 80 1.12 -27.11 22.29
C PHE A 80 0.91 -25.59 22.48
N VAL A 81 1.27 -24.78 21.48
CA VAL A 81 1.16 -23.31 21.54
C VAL A 81 -0.26 -22.82 21.25
N LEU A 82 -1.04 -23.58 20.47
CA LEU A 82 -2.37 -23.18 20.04
C LEU A 82 -3.33 -22.85 21.21
N PRO A 83 -3.43 -23.67 22.30
CA PRO A 83 -4.29 -23.34 23.44
C PRO A 83 -4.02 -21.95 24.05
N ALA A 84 -2.75 -21.53 24.13
CA ALA A 84 -2.40 -20.19 24.60
C ALA A 84 -2.81 -19.08 23.62
N LYS A 85 -2.72 -19.33 22.31
CA LYS A 85 -3.21 -18.41 21.28
C LYS A 85 -4.73 -18.30 21.28
N MET A 86 -5.45 -19.39 21.55
CA MET A 86 -6.90 -19.40 21.71
C MET A 86 -7.32 -18.58 22.93
N LEU A 87 -6.65 -18.77 24.07
CA LEU A 87 -6.90 -17.95 25.26
C LEU A 87 -6.69 -16.44 24.98
N LEU A 88 -5.61 -16.09 24.26
CA LEU A 88 -5.39 -14.72 23.80
C LEU A 88 -6.55 -14.21 22.93
N GLN A 89 -7.07 -15.02 22.01
CA GLN A 89 -8.21 -14.68 21.16
C GLN A 89 -9.48 -14.43 22.00
N ASP A 90 -9.75 -15.27 23.01
CA ASP A 90 -10.93 -15.12 23.86
C ASP A 90 -10.85 -13.86 24.73
N ILE A 91 -9.67 -13.54 25.26
CA ILE A 91 -9.40 -12.26 25.94
C ILE A 91 -9.66 -11.07 24.99
N CYS A 92 -9.28 -11.19 23.71
CA CYS A 92 -9.60 -10.16 22.71
C CYS A 92 -11.11 -9.99 22.49
N ARG A 93 -11.85 -11.10 22.41
CA ARG A 93 -13.31 -11.11 22.21
C ARG A 93 -14.06 -10.48 23.40
N LYS A 94 -13.53 -10.64 24.61
CA LYS A 94 -14.04 -10.00 25.83
C LYS A 94 -13.84 -8.48 25.88
N GLY A 95 -13.07 -7.89 24.95
CA GLY A 95 -12.91 -6.44 24.82
C GLY A 95 -11.91 -5.81 25.80
N LEU A 96 -11.09 -6.61 26.49
CA LEU A 96 -10.10 -6.13 27.46
C LEU A 96 -8.97 -5.33 26.79
N GLY A 97 -8.56 -4.24 27.46
CA GLY A 97 -7.43 -3.41 27.07
C GLY A 97 -6.09 -4.16 27.06
N TRP A 98 -5.06 -3.58 26.42
CA TRP A 98 -3.74 -4.23 26.30
C TRP A 98 -3.01 -4.43 27.63
N ASP A 99 -3.22 -3.52 28.57
CA ASP A 99 -2.51 -3.43 29.85
C ASP A 99 -3.46 -3.63 31.05
N GLU A 100 -4.70 -4.06 30.79
CA GLU A 100 -5.67 -4.41 31.83
C GLU A 100 -5.44 -5.85 32.32
N PRO A 101 -5.66 -6.12 33.62
CA PRO A 101 -5.56 -7.48 34.16
C PRO A 101 -6.66 -8.38 33.59
N ILE A 102 -6.32 -9.64 33.32
CA ILE A 102 -7.26 -10.66 32.85
C ILE A 102 -8.17 -11.16 33.98
N ASP A 103 -9.35 -11.68 33.64
CA ASP A 103 -10.27 -12.29 34.61
C ASP A 103 -9.72 -13.58 35.22
N ASP A 104 -10.19 -13.92 36.44
CA ASP A 104 -9.69 -15.06 37.23
C ASP A 104 -9.80 -16.40 36.49
N ALA A 105 -10.87 -16.60 35.71
CA ALA A 105 -11.06 -17.82 34.92
C ALA A 105 -9.98 -17.95 33.84
N SER A 106 -9.69 -16.86 33.13
CA SER A 106 -8.62 -16.80 32.12
C SER A 106 -7.23 -16.92 32.77
N LEU A 107 -7.04 -16.34 33.96
CA LEU A 107 -5.81 -16.45 34.74
C LEU A 107 -5.51 -17.90 35.14
N GLN A 108 -6.52 -18.66 35.57
CA GLN A 108 -6.36 -20.06 35.95
C GLN A 108 -5.92 -20.93 34.75
N ILE A 109 -6.50 -20.70 33.57
CA ILE A 109 -6.12 -21.39 32.33
C ILE A 109 -4.68 -21.01 31.95
N TRP A 110 -4.34 -19.72 32.02
CA TRP A 110 -3.00 -19.21 31.72
C TRP A 110 -1.93 -19.79 32.64
N GLN A 111 -2.17 -19.78 33.96
CA GLN A 111 -1.23 -20.32 34.95
C GLN A 111 -0.99 -21.81 34.74
N ARG A 112 -2.04 -22.58 34.40
CA ARG A 112 -1.90 -24.00 34.08
C ARG A 112 -1.00 -24.20 32.86
N TRP A 113 -1.22 -23.45 31.78
CA TRP A 113 -0.39 -23.55 30.58
C TRP A 113 1.06 -23.10 30.84
N LEU A 114 1.29 -22.08 31.68
CA LEU A 114 2.64 -21.69 32.09
C LEU A 114 3.39 -22.79 32.84
N CYS A 115 2.71 -23.53 33.73
CA CYS A 115 3.31 -24.68 34.41
C CYS A 115 3.66 -25.80 33.40
N GLU A 116 2.79 -26.03 32.42
CA GLU A 116 3.03 -27.02 31.36
C GLU A 116 4.18 -26.62 30.43
N LEU A 117 4.36 -25.32 30.17
CA LEU A 117 5.42 -24.78 29.31
C LEU A 117 6.82 -25.20 29.78
N GLU A 118 7.09 -25.28 31.09
CA GLU A 118 8.41 -25.66 31.61
C GLU A 118 8.83 -27.08 31.22
N ARG A 119 7.86 -27.97 30.97
CA ARG A 119 8.09 -29.36 30.54
C ARG A 119 8.36 -29.47 29.04
N LEU A 120 8.15 -28.42 28.25
CA LEU A 120 8.45 -28.42 26.82
C LEU A 120 9.94 -28.70 26.52
N LYS A 121 10.84 -28.42 27.47
CA LYS A 121 12.28 -28.75 27.36
C LYS A 121 12.57 -30.26 27.28
N GLU A 122 11.62 -31.10 27.70
CA GLU A 122 11.70 -32.56 27.61
C GLU A 122 11.53 -33.03 26.16
N TRP A 123 10.87 -32.22 25.33
CA TRP A 123 10.59 -32.54 23.93
C TRP A 123 11.72 -32.09 23.00
N GLY A 124 11.91 -32.85 21.92
CA GLY A 124 12.79 -32.47 20.83
C GLY A 124 12.41 -33.19 19.54
N VAL A 125 12.79 -32.59 18.41
CA VAL A 125 12.60 -33.15 17.07
C VAL A 125 13.95 -33.42 16.43
N GLN A 126 14.06 -34.51 15.67
CA GLN A 126 15.29 -34.81 14.95
C GLN A 126 15.60 -33.69 13.95
N ARG A 127 16.84 -33.18 13.99
CA ARG A 127 17.28 -32.14 13.04
C ARG A 127 17.38 -32.69 11.62
N CYS A 128 17.80 -33.95 11.49
CA CYS A 128 17.87 -34.64 10.22
C CYS A 128 16.64 -35.54 10.05
N VAL A 129 15.92 -35.37 8.95
CA VAL A 129 14.78 -36.24 8.58
C VAL A 129 15.27 -37.62 8.09
N LYS A 130 16.54 -37.72 7.68
CA LYS A 130 17.18 -38.97 7.29
C LYS A 130 17.76 -39.65 8.54
N SER A 131 17.14 -40.74 8.98
CA SER A 131 17.53 -41.47 10.19
C SER A 131 18.92 -42.10 10.12
N ASP A 132 19.34 -42.54 8.93
CA ASP A 132 20.71 -42.99 8.64
C ASP A 132 21.30 -42.15 7.50
N LEU A 133 22.27 -41.30 7.82
CA LEU A 133 22.93 -40.41 6.85
C LEU A 133 23.59 -41.17 5.69
N PHE A 134 23.94 -42.45 5.87
CA PHE A 134 24.63 -43.28 4.89
C PHE A 134 23.71 -44.25 4.14
N ALA A 135 22.48 -44.46 4.61
CA ALA A 135 21.50 -45.27 3.88
C ALA A 135 21.18 -44.66 2.51
N GLU A 136 21.03 -45.49 1.49
CA GLU A 136 20.59 -45.03 0.17
C GLU A 136 19.10 -44.68 0.23
N VAL A 137 18.74 -43.48 -0.25
CA VAL A 137 17.35 -43.05 -0.28
C VAL A 137 16.69 -43.63 -1.52
N VAL A 138 15.85 -44.65 -1.34
CA VAL A 138 15.14 -45.32 -2.44
C VAL A 138 14.05 -44.41 -3.03
N ASP A 139 13.31 -43.72 -2.16
CA ASP A 139 12.21 -42.86 -2.56
C ASP A 139 12.04 -41.63 -1.65
N ARG A 140 11.47 -40.56 -2.21
CA ARG A 140 11.18 -39.29 -1.52
C ARG A 140 9.81 -38.80 -1.92
N GLN A 141 8.90 -38.80 -0.94
CA GLN A 141 7.52 -38.38 -1.10
C GLN A 141 7.22 -37.19 -0.17
N LEU A 142 6.35 -36.30 -0.61
CA LEU A 142 5.83 -35.19 0.20
C LEU A 142 4.34 -35.38 0.45
N HIS A 143 3.97 -35.52 1.72
CA HIS A 143 2.58 -35.68 2.14
C HIS A 143 2.10 -34.38 2.81
N VAL A 144 1.07 -33.77 2.25
CA VAL A 144 0.51 -32.49 2.73
C VAL A 144 -0.86 -32.75 3.33
N PHE A 145 -0.96 -32.64 4.64
CA PHE A 145 -2.21 -32.80 5.38
C PHE A 145 -2.87 -31.45 5.60
N SER A 146 -4.19 -31.40 5.39
CA SER A 146 -5.00 -30.20 5.57
C SER A 146 -6.15 -30.46 6.53
N ASP A 147 -6.43 -29.48 7.36
CA ASP A 147 -7.62 -29.43 8.21
C ASP A 147 -8.14 -27.99 8.25
N ALA A 148 -9.44 -27.83 8.44
CA ALA A 148 -10.08 -26.55 8.63
C ALA A 148 -10.69 -26.46 10.01
N SER A 149 -10.02 -25.69 10.86
CA SER A 149 -10.45 -25.41 12.22
C SER A 149 -11.16 -24.07 12.31
N ASP A 150 -12.31 -24.07 12.99
CA ASP A 150 -13.07 -22.86 13.34
C ASP A 150 -12.47 -22.12 14.55
N THR A 151 -11.48 -22.73 15.23
CA THR A 151 -10.89 -22.26 16.49
C THR A 151 -9.46 -21.75 16.34
N GLY A 152 -8.73 -22.23 15.33
CA GLY A 152 -7.38 -21.77 14.98
C GLY A 152 -7.35 -20.39 14.34
N TYR A 153 -6.28 -19.63 14.54
CA TYR A 153 -6.08 -18.34 13.87
C TYR A 153 -5.97 -18.56 12.35
N VAL A 154 -7.05 -18.33 11.58
CA VAL A 154 -7.09 -17.67 10.26
C VAL A 154 -8.55 -17.53 9.78
N HIS A 155 -8.91 -16.26 9.50
CA HIS A 155 -9.99 -15.78 8.62
C HIS A 155 -11.48 -15.97 8.94
N ILE A 156 -12.20 -14.84 8.79
CA ILE A 156 -13.65 -14.70 8.69
C ILE A 156 -13.96 -14.78 7.18
N ASP A 157 -14.25 -15.96 6.64
CA ASP A 157 -14.84 -16.09 5.30
C ASP A 157 -15.64 -17.40 5.18
N SER A 158 -16.57 -17.45 4.22
CA SER A 158 -17.70 -18.39 4.23
C SER A 158 -17.39 -19.87 3.97
N SER A 159 -16.14 -20.28 3.71
CA SER A 159 -15.76 -21.70 3.56
C SER A 159 -14.31 -21.98 3.97
N PRO A 160 -14.03 -22.20 5.27
CA PRO A 160 -12.67 -22.41 5.78
C PRO A 160 -12.01 -23.70 5.26
N ARG A 161 -12.83 -24.68 4.83
CA ARG A 161 -12.39 -26.02 4.37
C ARG A 161 -11.59 -26.00 3.07
N VAL A 162 -12.00 -25.19 2.09
CA VAL A 162 -11.29 -25.10 0.80
C VAL A 162 -10.02 -24.26 0.92
N ASP A 163 -10.01 -23.29 1.83
CA ASP A 163 -8.86 -22.40 2.04
C ASP A 163 -7.65 -23.13 2.64
N SER A 164 -7.83 -24.07 3.57
CA SER A 164 -6.71 -24.86 4.14
C SER A 164 -5.99 -25.69 3.06
N CYS A 165 -6.76 -26.32 2.19
CA CYS A 165 -6.26 -27.06 1.02
C CYS A 165 -5.50 -26.14 0.06
N TYR A 166 -6.04 -24.94 -0.22
CA TYR A 166 -5.40 -23.92 -1.05
C TYR A 166 -4.03 -23.49 -0.51
N TYR A 167 -3.92 -23.23 0.80
CA TYR A 167 -2.66 -22.84 1.43
C TYR A 167 -1.63 -23.97 1.41
N GLY A 168 -2.06 -25.22 1.62
CA GLY A 168 -1.21 -26.40 1.48
C GLY A 168 -0.58 -26.50 0.08
N CYS A 169 -1.37 -26.31 -0.97
CA CYS A 169 -0.89 -26.34 -2.35
C CYS A 169 0.12 -25.23 -2.64
N THR A 170 -0.17 -24.01 -2.20
CA THR A 170 0.72 -22.87 -2.44
C THR A 170 2.05 -23.02 -1.70
N LEU A 171 2.04 -23.54 -0.47
CA LEU A 171 3.27 -23.82 0.28
C LEU A 171 4.10 -24.93 -0.38
N THR A 172 3.43 -25.94 -0.93
CA THR A 172 4.10 -27.06 -1.63
C THR A 172 4.97 -26.56 -2.78
N SER A 173 4.48 -25.61 -3.57
CA SER A 173 5.24 -25.04 -4.69
C SER A 173 6.58 -24.41 -4.25
N MET A 174 6.67 -23.90 -3.02
CA MET A 174 7.91 -23.35 -2.47
C MET A 174 8.85 -24.47 -1.99
N ILE A 175 8.30 -25.53 -1.40
CA ILE A 175 9.07 -26.67 -0.89
C ILE A 175 9.71 -27.46 -2.03
N LEU A 176 8.97 -27.69 -3.12
CA LEU A 176 9.45 -28.43 -4.31
C LEU A 176 10.62 -27.74 -5.02
N PHE A 177 10.83 -26.43 -4.80
CA PHE A 177 11.98 -25.72 -5.34
C PHE A 177 13.29 -26.07 -4.61
N GLU A 178 13.19 -26.44 -3.33
CA GLU A 178 14.34 -26.68 -2.45
C GLU A 178 14.60 -28.17 -2.22
N LEU A 179 13.57 -29.02 -2.38
CA LEU A 179 13.65 -30.47 -2.17
C LEU A 179 13.43 -31.24 -3.46
N ASP A 180 14.33 -32.18 -3.72
CA ASP A 180 14.23 -33.16 -4.81
C ASP A 180 13.29 -34.30 -4.39
N VAL A 181 11.99 -34.10 -4.66
CA VAL A 181 10.86 -34.99 -4.32
C VAL A 181 10.27 -35.57 -5.60
N LYS A 182 10.01 -36.88 -5.63
CA LYS A 182 9.44 -37.55 -6.81
C LYS A 182 7.92 -37.39 -6.88
N GLU A 183 7.23 -37.58 -5.76
CA GLU A 183 5.77 -37.60 -5.70
C GLU A 183 5.22 -36.76 -4.55
N VAL A 184 4.04 -36.19 -4.78
CA VAL A 184 3.34 -35.32 -3.83
C VAL A 184 1.91 -35.80 -3.66
N PHE A 185 1.50 -36.00 -2.41
CA PHE A 185 0.18 -36.46 -2.00
C PHE A 185 -0.49 -35.42 -1.11
N TYR A 186 -1.72 -35.04 -1.45
CA TYR A 186 -2.54 -34.11 -0.68
C TYR A 186 -3.65 -34.86 0.05
N TRP A 187 -3.76 -34.63 1.36
CA TRP A 187 -4.70 -35.33 2.23
C TRP A 187 -5.69 -34.34 2.85
N SER A 188 -6.97 -34.64 2.73
CA SER A 188 -8.05 -33.89 3.38
C SER A 188 -9.08 -34.83 3.97
N ASP A 189 -9.55 -34.53 5.17
CA ASP A 189 -10.67 -35.23 5.80
C ASP A 189 -12.04 -34.68 5.34
N SER A 190 -12.04 -33.57 4.59
CA SER A 190 -13.26 -32.97 4.07
C SER A 190 -13.65 -33.57 2.73
N GLN A 191 -14.58 -34.52 2.76
CA GLN A 191 -15.19 -35.07 1.55
C GLN A 191 -15.81 -33.98 0.65
N THR A 192 -16.35 -32.91 1.22
CA THR A 192 -16.89 -31.76 0.47
C THR A 192 -15.81 -31.06 -0.36
N VAL A 193 -14.60 -30.87 0.17
CA VAL A 193 -13.50 -30.22 -0.56
C VAL A 193 -12.99 -31.13 -1.68
N LEU A 194 -12.82 -32.42 -1.40
CA LEU A 194 -12.44 -33.41 -2.41
C LEU A 194 -13.47 -33.45 -3.55
N LYS A 195 -14.76 -33.33 -3.23
CA LYS A 195 -15.85 -33.19 -4.20
C LYS A 195 -15.77 -31.91 -5.04
N TYR A 196 -15.37 -30.78 -4.45
CA TYR A 196 -15.21 -29.55 -5.21
C TYR A 196 -14.04 -29.64 -6.20
N ILE A 197 -12.95 -30.29 -5.80
CA ILE A 197 -11.75 -30.49 -6.63
C ILE A 197 -12.04 -31.48 -7.77
N SER A 198 -12.83 -32.52 -7.54
CA SER A 198 -13.18 -33.51 -8.57
C SER A 198 -14.30 -33.08 -9.52
N ASN A 199 -14.97 -31.95 -9.27
CA ASN A 199 -16.10 -31.50 -10.08
C ASN A 199 -15.67 -30.65 -11.30
N ASP A 200 -15.89 -31.20 -12.50
CA ASP A 200 -15.59 -30.52 -13.77
C ASP A 200 -16.70 -29.52 -14.22
N THR A 201 -17.88 -29.59 -13.60
CA THR A 201 -19.02 -28.71 -13.93
C THR A 201 -18.96 -27.40 -13.14
N ARG A 202 -18.47 -26.33 -13.79
CA ARG A 202 -18.19 -25.00 -13.19
C ARG A 202 -19.42 -24.23 -12.67
N ARG A 203 -20.03 -24.69 -11.58
CA ARG A 203 -21.21 -24.08 -10.96
C ARG A 203 -20.98 -23.43 -9.60
N PHE A 204 -19.75 -23.30 -9.11
CA PHE A 204 -19.51 -22.70 -7.80
C PHE A 204 -19.68 -21.17 -7.77
N LYS A 205 -20.04 -20.63 -6.60
CA LYS A 205 -19.94 -19.20 -6.25
C LYS A 205 -18.48 -18.73 -6.38
N ALA A 206 -18.30 -17.42 -6.54
CA ALA A 206 -17.01 -16.84 -6.97
C ALA A 206 -15.83 -17.18 -6.04
N PHE A 207 -16.06 -17.27 -4.73
CA PHE A 207 -15.01 -17.59 -3.76
C PHE A 207 -14.46 -19.01 -3.95
N VAL A 208 -15.34 -20.02 -3.82
CA VAL A 208 -14.97 -21.44 -4.01
C VAL A 208 -14.44 -21.68 -5.41
N ALA A 209 -15.06 -21.10 -6.45
CA ALA A 209 -14.60 -21.25 -7.83
C ALA A 209 -13.15 -20.76 -8.02
N ASN A 210 -12.78 -19.62 -7.43
CA ASN A 210 -11.42 -19.10 -7.55
C ASN A 210 -10.40 -19.99 -6.81
N ARG A 211 -10.74 -20.49 -5.61
CA ARG A 211 -9.84 -21.35 -4.83
C ARG A 211 -9.62 -22.70 -5.48
N VAL A 212 -10.71 -23.35 -5.91
CA VAL A 212 -10.66 -24.63 -6.63
C VAL A 212 -9.87 -24.47 -7.93
N SER A 213 -10.06 -23.36 -8.68
CA SER A 213 -9.27 -23.09 -9.89
C SER A 213 -7.78 -23.06 -9.59
N VAL A 214 -7.33 -22.36 -8.53
CA VAL A 214 -5.90 -22.30 -8.20
C VAL A 214 -5.38 -23.66 -7.71
N ILE A 215 -6.17 -24.42 -6.95
CA ILE A 215 -5.80 -25.78 -6.54
C ILE A 215 -5.57 -26.65 -7.77
N LEU A 216 -6.48 -26.61 -8.75
CA LEU A 216 -6.37 -27.37 -10.00
C LEU A 216 -5.29 -26.83 -10.96
N ASP A 217 -4.93 -25.56 -10.87
CA ASP A 217 -3.80 -24.99 -11.62
C ASP A 217 -2.44 -25.46 -11.04
N LEU A 218 -2.41 -25.81 -9.75
CA LEU A 218 -1.19 -26.23 -9.03
C LEU A 218 -1.05 -27.75 -8.86
N THR A 219 -2.15 -28.50 -8.91
CA THR A 219 -2.20 -29.93 -8.56
C THR A 219 -3.08 -30.71 -9.53
N ASN A 220 -2.86 -32.01 -9.63
CA ASN A 220 -3.73 -32.92 -10.36
C ASN A 220 -4.73 -33.58 -9.42
N ILE A 221 -5.93 -33.89 -9.94
CA ILE A 221 -7.01 -34.54 -9.17
C ILE A 221 -6.53 -35.87 -8.55
N ASN A 222 -5.69 -36.63 -9.25
CA ASN A 222 -5.19 -37.93 -8.80
C ASN A 222 -4.22 -37.84 -7.61
N GLN A 223 -3.75 -36.65 -7.25
CA GLN A 223 -2.87 -36.43 -6.09
C GLN A 223 -3.66 -36.19 -4.80
N TRP A 224 -4.99 -36.10 -4.87
CA TRP A 224 -5.87 -35.81 -3.73
C TRP A 224 -6.46 -37.08 -3.15
N HIS A 225 -6.24 -37.26 -1.84
CA HIS A 225 -6.66 -38.43 -1.09
C HIS A 225 -7.49 -38.03 0.13
N TYR A 226 -8.40 -38.92 0.50
CA TYR A 226 -9.12 -38.81 1.75
C TYR A 226 -8.25 -39.35 2.89
N VAL A 227 -8.33 -38.69 4.06
CA VAL A 227 -7.79 -39.23 5.32
C VAL A 227 -8.91 -39.21 6.35
N ASN A 228 -9.01 -40.24 7.19
CA ASN A 228 -9.93 -40.20 8.31
C ASN A 228 -9.50 -39.08 9.28
N THR A 229 -10.46 -38.28 9.78
CA THR A 229 -10.19 -37.24 10.79
C THR A 229 -9.40 -37.80 11.98
N HIS A 230 -9.66 -39.05 12.40
CA HIS A 230 -8.92 -39.68 13.50
C HIS A 230 -7.46 -40.01 13.19
N ASP A 231 -7.04 -39.98 11.93
CA ASP A 231 -5.67 -40.22 11.47
C ASP A 231 -5.00 -38.97 10.88
N ASN A 232 -5.72 -37.84 10.79
CA ASN A 232 -5.19 -36.62 10.21
C ASN A 232 -4.26 -35.89 11.19
N PRO A 233 -2.94 -35.80 10.95
CA PRO A 233 -2.02 -35.07 11.83
C PRO A 233 -2.30 -33.56 11.85
N ALA A 234 -2.97 -33.00 10.84
CA ALA A 234 -3.30 -31.57 10.81
C ALA A 234 -4.29 -31.16 11.93
N ASP A 235 -5.12 -32.09 12.41
CA ASP A 235 -6.03 -31.86 13.54
C ASP A 235 -5.26 -31.49 14.83
N GLU A 236 -4.05 -32.02 15.01
CA GLU A 236 -3.25 -31.77 16.22
C GLU A 236 -2.84 -30.30 16.32
N ALA A 237 -2.45 -29.72 15.19
CA ALA A 237 -2.09 -28.31 15.11
C ALA A 237 -3.30 -27.37 15.08
N SER A 238 -4.49 -27.88 14.77
CA SER A 238 -5.71 -27.09 14.59
C SER A 238 -6.63 -27.08 15.81
N ARG A 239 -6.53 -28.10 16.67
CA ARG A 239 -7.27 -28.25 17.94
C ARG A 239 -6.41 -27.97 19.17
N GLY A 240 -5.11 -28.21 19.05
CA GLY A 240 -4.13 -28.02 20.12
C GLY A 240 -4.12 -29.16 21.13
N GLN A 241 -3.01 -29.27 21.87
CA GLN A 241 -2.74 -30.36 22.80
C GLN A 241 -2.21 -29.85 24.13
N ARG A 242 -2.51 -30.59 25.21
CA ARG A 242 -1.81 -30.42 26.49
C ARG A 242 -0.43 -31.02 26.43
N ILE A 243 0.46 -30.63 27.34
CA ILE A 243 1.85 -31.09 27.29
C ILE A 243 1.98 -32.62 27.39
N ASP A 244 1.17 -33.31 28.19
CA ASP A 244 1.24 -34.78 28.32
C ASP A 244 0.86 -35.50 27.02
N ASP A 245 -0.21 -35.03 26.37
CA ASP A 245 -0.64 -35.55 25.07
C ASP A 245 0.38 -35.23 23.99
N PHE A 246 0.94 -34.00 24.00
CA PHE A 246 1.96 -33.56 23.04
C PHE A 246 3.26 -34.36 23.16
N LEU A 247 3.72 -34.65 24.38
CA LEU A 247 4.93 -35.45 24.62
C LEU A 247 4.77 -36.91 24.18
N SER A 248 3.56 -37.46 24.27
CA SER A 248 3.26 -38.84 23.86
C SER A 248 2.86 -38.96 22.37
N ASN A 249 2.60 -37.85 21.69
CA ASN A 249 2.13 -37.82 20.30
C ASN A 249 3.25 -38.09 19.29
N LYS A 250 3.35 -39.36 18.88
CA LYS A 250 4.26 -39.78 17.79
C LYS A 250 3.76 -39.43 16.40
N ARG A 251 2.44 -39.28 16.21
CA ARG A 251 1.85 -39.00 14.89
C ARG A 251 2.23 -37.63 14.36
N TRP A 252 2.31 -36.62 15.23
CA TRP A 252 2.72 -35.27 14.83
C TRP A 252 4.16 -35.21 14.28
N THR A 253 5.04 -36.08 14.78
CA THR A 253 6.47 -36.09 14.39
C THR A 253 6.78 -37.10 13.30
N ASN A 254 6.18 -38.28 13.36
CA ASN A 254 6.47 -39.40 12.46
C ASN A 254 5.43 -39.59 11.36
N GLY A 255 4.35 -38.80 11.37
CA GLY A 255 3.19 -39.00 10.49
C GLY A 255 2.30 -40.17 10.95
N PRO A 256 1.15 -40.37 10.26
CA PRO A 256 0.21 -41.42 10.61
C PRO A 256 0.67 -42.82 10.16
N ASP A 257 0.28 -43.85 10.92
CA ASP A 257 0.75 -45.23 10.75
C ASP A 257 0.46 -45.84 9.36
N PHE A 258 -0.62 -45.40 8.70
CA PHE A 258 -0.99 -45.93 7.39
C PHE A 258 0.02 -45.58 6.28
N LEU A 259 0.82 -44.52 6.45
CA LEU A 259 1.88 -44.17 5.48
C LEU A 259 3.03 -45.18 5.47
N TYR A 260 3.17 -45.99 6.52
CA TYR A 260 4.18 -47.05 6.58
C TYR A 260 3.69 -48.37 5.96
N ARG A 261 2.44 -48.41 5.48
CA ARG A 261 1.85 -49.55 4.78
C ARG A 261 1.91 -49.35 3.27
N SER A 262 1.62 -50.41 2.50
CA SER A 262 1.54 -50.33 1.04
C SER A 262 0.56 -49.24 0.60
N SER A 263 0.86 -48.53 -0.49
CA SER A 263 -0.02 -47.48 -1.04
C SER A 263 -1.39 -48.01 -1.50
N GLU A 264 -1.50 -49.32 -1.71
CA GLU A 264 -2.74 -50.03 -2.01
C GLU A 264 -3.66 -50.17 -0.78
N GLU A 265 -3.10 -50.09 0.42
CA GLU A 265 -3.82 -50.14 1.70
C GLU A 265 -4.18 -48.75 2.24
N TRP A 266 -3.80 -47.69 1.51
CA TRP A 266 -4.22 -46.33 1.86
C TRP A 266 -5.72 -46.16 1.64
N TYR A 267 -6.29 -45.15 2.32
CA TYR A 267 -7.70 -44.80 2.18
C TYR A 267 -8.11 -44.58 0.71
N THR A 268 -8.88 -45.49 0.14
CA THR A 268 -9.55 -45.27 -1.15
C THR A 268 -10.86 -44.53 -0.95
N PRO A 269 -11.16 -43.50 -1.76
CA PRO A 269 -12.45 -42.81 -1.72
C PRO A 269 -13.50 -43.67 -2.44
N GLN A 270 -13.77 -44.89 -1.96
CA GLN A 270 -14.52 -45.86 -2.75
C GLN A 270 -16.00 -45.97 -2.45
N ASP A 271 -16.53 -45.44 -1.34
CA ASP A 271 -17.96 -45.56 -1.08
C ASP A 271 -18.56 -44.24 -0.59
N HIS A 272 -19.51 -43.71 -1.37
CA HIS A 272 -20.40 -42.56 -1.11
C HIS A 272 -19.92 -41.15 -1.51
N ILE A 273 -19.64 -40.92 -2.80
CA ILE A 273 -19.81 -39.57 -3.36
C ILE A 273 -21.32 -39.27 -3.48
N ALA A 274 -21.94 -38.85 -2.37
CA ALA A 274 -23.30 -38.30 -2.42
C ALA A 274 -23.34 -37.05 -3.31
N SER A 275 -24.43 -36.88 -4.08
CA SER A 275 -24.64 -35.74 -5.00
C SER A 275 -24.43 -34.40 -4.30
N ILE A 276 -23.78 -33.46 -4.99
CA ILE A 276 -23.51 -32.08 -4.53
C ILE A 276 -24.70 -31.17 -4.87
N ASP A 277 -25.75 -31.65 -5.55
CA ASP A 277 -26.79 -30.79 -6.17
C ASP A 277 -27.50 -29.81 -5.22
N ASP A 278 -27.52 -30.08 -3.91
CA ASP A 278 -28.12 -29.22 -2.87
C ASP A 278 -27.11 -28.36 -2.09
N ASP A 279 -25.83 -28.29 -2.51
CA ASP A 279 -24.79 -27.53 -1.82
C ASP A 279 -25.01 -26.01 -1.92
N PRO A 280 -24.96 -25.24 -0.80
CA PRO A 280 -25.16 -23.80 -0.81
C PRO A 280 -24.13 -23.02 -1.64
N GLU A 281 -22.97 -23.60 -1.94
CA GLU A 281 -21.92 -23.00 -2.76
C GLU A 281 -22.16 -23.16 -4.27
N LEU A 282 -23.19 -23.92 -4.70
CA LEU A 282 -23.62 -23.99 -6.09
C LEU A 282 -24.48 -22.79 -6.49
N LYS A 283 -24.21 -22.24 -7.69
CA LYS A 283 -25.06 -21.26 -8.36
C LYS A 283 -26.32 -21.97 -8.85
N ARG A 284 -27.48 -21.56 -8.32
CA ARG A 284 -28.79 -21.99 -8.84
C ARG A 284 -28.91 -21.56 -10.31
N VAL A 285 -29.32 -22.49 -11.17
CA VAL A 285 -29.62 -22.17 -12.57
C VAL A 285 -31.02 -21.58 -12.64
N CYS A 286 -31.09 -20.30 -12.97
CA CYS A 286 -32.35 -19.61 -13.19
C CYS A 286 -32.84 -19.92 -14.61
N ASN A 287 -33.97 -20.61 -14.73
CA ASN A 287 -34.72 -20.65 -15.98
C ASN A 287 -35.25 -19.22 -16.25
N VAL A 288 -34.87 -18.64 -17.39
CA VAL A 288 -35.30 -17.28 -17.77
C VAL A 288 -36.70 -17.37 -18.35
N VAL A 289 -37.70 -16.93 -17.58
CA VAL A 289 -39.02 -16.58 -18.09
C VAL A 289 -38.92 -15.16 -18.64
N VAL A 290 -39.21 -14.99 -19.94
CA VAL A 290 -39.24 -13.66 -20.56
C VAL A 290 -40.59 -13.02 -20.24
N GLU A 291 -40.62 -12.18 -19.21
CA GLU A 291 -41.72 -11.26 -18.97
C GLU A 291 -41.50 -9.98 -19.80
N ARG A 292 -42.54 -9.48 -20.47
CA ARG A 292 -42.49 -8.18 -21.16
C ARG A 292 -42.47 -7.07 -20.12
N ASN A 293 -41.29 -6.77 -19.60
CA ASN A 293 -41.12 -5.60 -18.76
C ASN A 293 -41.15 -4.34 -19.64
N HIS A 294 -42.00 -3.37 -19.29
CA HIS A 294 -42.14 -2.09 -19.99
C HIS A 294 -40.95 -1.13 -19.74
N ALA A 295 -39.95 -1.54 -18.95
CA ALA A 295 -38.73 -0.77 -18.72
C ALA A 295 -37.81 -0.78 -19.96
N CYS A 296 -37.28 0.38 -20.36
CA CYS A 296 -36.36 0.48 -21.50
C CYS A 296 -35.04 -0.22 -21.18
N PHE A 297 -34.63 -1.19 -22.02
CA PHE A 297 -33.35 -1.92 -21.90
C PHE A 297 -32.12 -1.00 -21.70
N VAL A 298 -32.18 0.22 -22.22
CA VAL A 298 -31.10 1.20 -22.11
C VAL A 298 -30.92 1.69 -20.66
N ASP A 299 -32.01 1.87 -19.90
CA ASP A 299 -31.96 2.34 -18.51
C ASP A 299 -31.21 1.32 -17.62
N ASP A 300 -31.59 0.05 -17.72
CA ASP A 300 -30.93 -1.07 -17.04
C ASP A 300 -29.44 -1.17 -17.39
N LEU A 301 -29.09 -0.89 -18.64
CA LEU A 301 -27.71 -0.98 -19.11
C LEU A 301 -26.86 0.19 -18.61
N ILE A 302 -27.44 1.39 -18.51
CA ILE A 302 -26.77 2.58 -17.97
C ILE A 302 -26.34 2.33 -16.51
N ASP A 303 -27.22 1.73 -15.70
CA ASP A 303 -26.94 1.47 -14.28
C ASP A 303 -25.89 0.38 -14.04
N ARG A 304 -25.81 -0.61 -14.94
CA ARG A 304 -24.85 -1.72 -14.84
C ARG A 304 -23.46 -1.38 -15.42
N CYS A 305 -23.32 -0.29 -16.17
CA CYS A 305 -22.08 0.06 -16.84
C CYS A 305 -21.22 1.03 -16.00
N SER A 306 -19.97 0.63 -15.73
CA SER A 306 -19.01 1.43 -14.95
C SER A 306 -18.22 2.48 -15.76
N SER A 307 -18.37 2.49 -17.09
CA SER A 307 -17.69 3.43 -18.01
C SER A 307 -18.57 3.73 -19.22
N TYR A 308 -18.48 4.96 -19.73
CA TYR A 308 -19.21 5.39 -20.91
C TYR A 308 -18.73 4.67 -22.18
N SER A 309 -17.42 4.45 -22.33
CA SER A 309 -16.88 3.62 -23.41
C SER A 309 -17.42 2.18 -23.38
N LYS A 310 -17.57 1.57 -22.20
CA LYS A 310 -18.16 0.23 -22.07
C LYS A 310 -19.63 0.24 -22.52
N LEU A 311 -20.40 1.22 -22.04
CA LEU A 311 -21.79 1.41 -22.43
C LEU A 311 -21.94 1.55 -23.96
N LYS A 312 -21.13 2.42 -24.59
CA LYS A 312 -21.12 2.60 -26.06
C LYS A 312 -20.78 1.31 -26.81
N ARG A 313 -19.83 0.51 -26.32
CA ARG A 313 -19.48 -0.77 -26.96
C ARG A 313 -20.61 -1.80 -26.86
N VAL A 314 -21.28 -1.89 -25.71
CA VAL A 314 -22.40 -2.83 -25.55
C VAL A 314 -23.57 -2.42 -26.44
N VAL A 315 -24.01 -1.16 -26.37
CA VAL A 315 -25.09 -0.64 -27.23
C VAL A 315 -24.70 -0.75 -28.71
N GLY A 316 -23.44 -0.44 -29.06
CA GLY A 316 -22.94 -0.59 -30.43
C GLY A 316 -22.93 -2.05 -30.91
N THR A 317 -22.67 -3.01 -30.01
CA THR A 317 -22.74 -4.44 -30.33
C THR A 317 -24.18 -4.89 -30.55
N VAL A 318 -25.13 -4.37 -29.76
CA VAL A 318 -26.57 -4.60 -29.96
C VAL A 318 -27.02 -4.01 -31.30
N ILE A 319 -26.62 -2.79 -31.64
CA ILE A 319 -26.90 -2.16 -32.94
C ILE A 319 -26.30 -2.98 -34.10
N LYS A 320 -25.07 -3.46 -33.94
CA LYS A 320 -24.43 -4.34 -34.92
C LYS A 320 -25.23 -5.64 -35.09
N PHE A 321 -25.65 -6.25 -33.99
CA PHE A 321 -26.43 -7.49 -34.01
C PHE A 321 -27.79 -7.28 -34.70
N THR A 322 -28.52 -6.22 -34.36
CA THR A 322 -29.82 -5.94 -35.00
C THR A 322 -29.66 -5.64 -36.49
N LYS A 323 -28.62 -4.92 -36.90
CA LYS A 323 -28.28 -4.73 -38.32
C LYS A 323 -27.97 -6.04 -39.02
N LYS A 324 -27.17 -6.92 -38.40
CA LYS A 324 -26.83 -8.24 -38.94
C LYS A 324 -28.06 -9.14 -39.11
N VAL A 325 -28.96 -9.15 -38.13
CA VAL A 325 -30.22 -9.90 -38.21
C VAL A 325 -31.11 -9.37 -39.33
N ARG A 326 -31.29 -8.04 -39.43
CA ARG A 326 -32.09 -7.41 -40.49
C ARG A 326 -31.51 -7.65 -41.89
N ALA A 327 -30.19 -7.61 -42.03
CA ALA A 327 -29.52 -7.88 -43.30
C ALA A 327 -29.58 -9.35 -43.69
N ARG A 328 -29.58 -10.28 -42.73
CA ARG A 328 -29.83 -11.71 -42.99
C ARG A 328 -31.24 -11.94 -43.55
N CYS A 329 -32.22 -11.15 -43.14
CA CYS A 329 -33.56 -11.18 -43.73
C CYS A 329 -33.63 -10.57 -45.15
N ARG A 330 -32.59 -9.84 -45.59
CA ARG A 330 -32.51 -9.15 -46.89
C ARG A 330 -31.39 -9.67 -47.80
N SER A 331 -30.72 -10.76 -47.40
CA SER A 331 -29.58 -11.34 -48.12
C SER A 331 -28.40 -10.38 -48.36
N GLU A 332 -28.19 -9.41 -47.46
CA GLU A 332 -27.09 -8.44 -47.54
C GLU A 332 -25.89 -8.84 -46.65
N SER A 333 -24.67 -8.66 -47.15
CA SER A 333 -23.44 -8.87 -46.37
C SER A 333 -23.18 -7.68 -45.44
N VAL A 334 -22.99 -7.95 -44.15
CA VAL A 334 -22.67 -6.93 -43.14
C VAL A 334 -21.37 -7.28 -42.42
N CYS A 335 -20.54 -6.26 -42.22
CA CYS A 335 -19.26 -6.35 -41.50
C CYS A 335 -19.40 -7.05 -40.14
N CYS A 336 -18.51 -8.00 -39.87
CA CYS A 336 -18.52 -8.81 -38.65
C CYS A 336 -17.96 -8.07 -37.41
N HIS A 337 -17.20 -6.99 -37.62
CA HIS A 337 -16.52 -6.24 -36.57
C HIS A 337 -17.32 -5.03 -36.06
N LEU A 338 -17.03 -4.57 -34.84
CA LEU A 338 -17.65 -3.37 -34.29
C LEU A 338 -16.97 -2.13 -34.89
N THR A 339 -17.67 -1.43 -35.79
CA THR A 339 -17.14 -0.23 -36.47
C THR A 339 -17.31 1.06 -35.66
N VAL A 340 -16.58 2.11 -36.03
CA VAL A 340 -16.73 3.46 -35.47
C VAL A 340 -18.14 4.00 -35.66
N ASP A 341 -18.81 3.71 -36.78
CA ASP A 341 -20.19 4.14 -37.03
C ASP A 341 -21.19 3.49 -36.09
N ASN A 342 -20.96 2.23 -35.71
CA ASN A 342 -21.77 1.58 -34.67
C ASN A 342 -21.60 2.28 -33.32
N LEU A 343 -20.38 2.73 -32.99
CA LEU A 343 -20.12 3.47 -31.75
C LEU A 343 -20.73 4.88 -31.78
N LYS A 344 -20.68 5.57 -32.93
CA LYS A 344 -21.34 6.87 -33.14
C LYS A 344 -22.86 6.74 -33.02
N ALA A 345 -23.45 5.74 -33.68
CA ALA A 345 -24.88 5.46 -33.58
C ALA A 345 -25.30 5.09 -32.14
N ALA A 346 -24.48 4.32 -31.43
CA ALA A 346 -24.70 4.00 -30.02
C ALA A 346 -24.68 5.25 -29.15
N GLU A 347 -23.69 6.13 -29.35
CA GLU A 347 -23.60 7.41 -28.65
C GLU A 347 -24.84 8.28 -28.88
N THR A 348 -25.27 8.44 -30.13
CA THR A 348 -26.48 9.20 -30.46
C THR A 348 -27.72 8.60 -29.80
N LEU A 349 -27.89 7.28 -29.83
CA LEU A 349 -29.03 6.60 -29.21
C LEU A 349 -29.07 6.81 -27.70
N ILE A 350 -27.94 6.62 -27.00
CA ILE A 350 -27.85 6.82 -25.56
C ILE A 350 -28.19 8.26 -25.18
N LEU A 351 -27.60 9.23 -25.89
CA LEU A 351 -27.83 10.65 -25.59
C LEU A 351 -29.25 11.10 -25.93
N SER A 352 -29.83 10.59 -27.02
CA SER A 352 -31.21 10.88 -27.40
C SER A 352 -32.21 10.29 -26.40
N HIS A 353 -31.96 9.07 -25.90
CA HIS A 353 -32.75 8.46 -24.83
C HIS A 353 -32.72 9.32 -23.56
N GLU A 354 -31.53 9.74 -23.12
CA GLU A 354 -31.38 10.58 -21.92
C GLU A 354 -32.00 11.97 -22.06
N GLN A 355 -31.93 12.57 -23.25
CA GLN A 355 -32.61 13.84 -23.52
C GLN A 355 -34.13 13.68 -23.58
N ASN A 356 -34.66 12.64 -24.20
CA ASN A 356 -36.11 12.36 -24.18
C ASN A 356 -36.64 12.20 -22.75
N ARG A 357 -35.88 11.52 -21.89
CA ARG A 357 -36.27 11.30 -20.49
C ARG A 357 -36.31 12.58 -19.64
N HIS A 358 -35.46 13.56 -19.92
CA HIS A 358 -35.27 14.72 -19.06
C HIS A 358 -35.73 16.05 -19.67
N PHE A 359 -35.82 16.11 -21.00
CA PHE A 359 -36.14 17.30 -21.78
C PHE A 359 -37.23 17.01 -22.81
N GLU A 360 -38.21 16.17 -22.45
CA GLU A 360 -39.28 15.73 -23.37
C GLU A 360 -40.07 16.92 -23.94
N ALA A 361 -40.44 17.88 -23.08
CA ALA A 361 -41.19 19.06 -23.47
C ALA A 361 -40.37 19.97 -24.40
N GLU A 362 -39.08 20.14 -24.12
CA GLU A 362 -38.16 20.90 -24.94
C GLU A 362 -37.92 20.23 -26.30
N LEU A 363 -37.75 18.90 -26.33
CA LEU A 363 -37.60 18.14 -27.57
C LEU A 363 -38.83 18.25 -28.45
N LYS A 364 -40.04 18.11 -27.88
CA LYS A 364 -41.31 18.27 -28.61
C LYS A 364 -41.44 19.67 -29.19
N ALA A 365 -41.17 20.72 -28.41
CA ALA A 365 -41.24 22.10 -28.88
C ALA A 365 -40.18 22.43 -29.94
N LEU A 366 -38.96 21.94 -29.80
CA LEU A 366 -37.90 22.13 -30.80
C LEU A 366 -38.14 21.34 -32.09
N THR A 367 -38.89 20.23 -32.00
CA THR A 367 -39.28 19.42 -33.18
C THR A 367 -40.49 20.02 -33.90
N SER A 368 -41.44 20.63 -33.18
CA SER A 368 -42.62 21.29 -33.78
C SER A 368 -42.27 22.57 -34.53
N GLY A 369 -41.15 23.23 -34.18
CA GLY A 369 -40.66 24.43 -34.86
C GLY A 369 -41.47 25.70 -34.60
N SER A 370 -42.49 25.65 -33.74
CA SER A 370 -43.34 26.81 -33.41
C SER A 370 -42.64 27.73 -32.39
N GLU A 371 -42.28 28.95 -32.80
CA GLU A 371 -41.63 29.93 -31.92
C GLU A 371 -42.44 30.23 -30.65
N LYS A 372 -43.78 30.19 -30.74
CA LYS A 372 -44.67 30.46 -29.61
C LYS A 372 -44.60 29.35 -28.57
N GLU A 373 -44.51 28.09 -29.01
CA GLU A 373 -44.36 26.92 -28.13
C GLU A 373 -42.96 26.85 -27.52
N ILE A 374 -41.92 27.07 -28.33
CA ILE A 374 -40.52 27.08 -27.87
C ILE A 374 -40.34 28.12 -26.77
N ASN A 375 -40.81 29.36 -26.97
CA ASN A 375 -40.71 30.42 -25.97
C ASN A 375 -41.49 30.10 -24.68
N SER A 376 -42.62 29.41 -24.79
CA SER A 376 -43.43 29.01 -23.63
C SER A 376 -42.70 27.96 -22.77
N VAL A 377 -42.18 26.90 -23.39
CA VAL A 377 -41.45 25.83 -22.69
C VAL A 377 -40.12 26.34 -22.13
N MET A 378 -39.37 27.12 -22.93
CA MET A 378 -38.05 27.61 -22.54
C MET A 378 -38.09 28.62 -21.39
N ARG A 379 -39.21 29.32 -21.14
CA ARG A 379 -39.36 30.20 -19.97
C ARG A 379 -39.13 29.46 -18.65
N LYS A 380 -39.51 28.19 -18.57
CA LYS A 380 -39.38 27.33 -17.38
C LYS A 380 -38.20 26.34 -17.46
N SER A 381 -37.56 26.22 -18.62
CA SER A 381 -36.50 25.25 -18.87
C SER A 381 -35.14 25.69 -18.32
N PRO A 382 -34.32 24.78 -17.77
CA PRO A 382 -32.92 25.06 -17.44
C PRO A 382 -32.05 25.34 -18.68
N LEU A 383 -32.55 25.08 -19.89
CA LEU A 383 -31.83 25.27 -21.15
C LEU A 383 -31.97 26.67 -21.74
N ARG A 384 -32.82 27.54 -21.16
CA ARG A 384 -33.13 28.88 -21.68
C ARG A 384 -31.90 29.71 -22.04
N THR A 385 -30.85 29.63 -21.22
CA THR A 385 -29.63 30.44 -21.38
C THR A 385 -28.65 29.89 -22.40
N LEU A 386 -28.93 28.71 -22.97
CA LEU A 386 -28.03 27.97 -23.87
C LEU A 386 -28.40 28.09 -25.35
N ASP A 387 -29.43 28.88 -25.69
CA ASP A 387 -29.95 29.01 -27.06
C ASP A 387 -30.14 27.62 -27.73
N PRO A 388 -30.94 26.72 -27.12
CA PRO A 388 -30.98 25.32 -27.51
C PRO A 388 -31.55 25.12 -28.91
N MET A 389 -30.88 24.30 -29.71
CA MET A 389 -31.29 23.96 -31.08
C MET A 389 -31.29 22.45 -31.31
N LEU A 390 -32.04 21.98 -32.29
CA LEU A 390 -32.08 20.57 -32.66
C LEU A 390 -31.10 20.27 -33.81
N ARG A 391 -30.21 19.29 -33.63
CA ARG A 391 -29.32 18.81 -34.70
C ARG A 391 -29.16 17.30 -34.60
N GLY A 392 -29.49 16.59 -35.69
CA GLY A 392 -29.40 15.12 -35.73
C GLY A 392 -30.26 14.42 -34.66
N GLY A 393 -31.41 15.01 -34.30
CA GLY A 393 -32.31 14.49 -33.26
C GLY A 393 -31.83 14.70 -31.82
N LEU A 394 -30.79 15.52 -31.61
CA LEU A 394 -30.28 15.88 -30.29
C LEU A 394 -30.40 17.38 -30.05
N ILE A 395 -30.67 17.77 -28.81
CA ILE A 395 -30.55 19.15 -28.35
C ILE A 395 -29.06 19.49 -28.21
N VAL A 396 -28.63 20.54 -28.89
CA VAL A 396 -27.27 21.09 -28.83
C VAL A 396 -27.29 22.57 -28.45
N VAL A 397 -26.16 23.06 -27.95
CA VAL A 397 -25.97 24.47 -27.58
C VAL A 397 -25.88 25.34 -28.83
N GLY A 398 -26.56 26.48 -28.80
CA GLY A 398 -26.51 27.50 -29.83
C GLY A 398 -25.63 28.71 -29.49
N GLY A 399 -25.93 29.83 -30.12
CA GLY A 399 -25.30 31.12 -29.79
C GLY A 399 -24.00 31.46 -30.53
N ARG A 400 -23.09 32.13 -29.80
CA ARG A 400 -22.05 33.03 -30.35
C ARG A 400 -20.93 32.34 -31.14
N LEU A 401 -20.74 31.03 -30.96
CA LEU A 401 -19.67 30.26 -31.62
C LEU A 401 -20.02 29.84 -33.06
N ARG A 402 -21.24 30.10 -33.55
CA ARG A 402 -21.69 29.74 -34.91
C ARG A 402 -20.76 30.26 -36.02
N ARG A 403 -20.18 31.45 -35.84
CA ARG A 403 -19.26 32.10 -36.80
C ARG A 403 -17.78 31.87 -36.51
N ALA A 404 -17.43 31.10 -35.48
CA ALA A 404 -16.04 30.82 -35.15
C ALA A 404 -15.46 29.74 -36.09
N ASP A 405 -14.16 29.83 -36.39
CA ASP A 405 -13.42 28.81 -37.15
C ASP A 405 -13.04 27.64 -36.25
N LEU A 406 -14.04 26.82 -35.92
CA LEU A 406 -13.93 25.64 -35.06
C LEU A 406 -14.67 24.46 -35.69
N PRO A 407 -14.38 23.21 -35.29
CA PRO A 407 -15.17 22.06 -35.70
C PRO A 407 -16.63 22.19 -35.29
N GLU A 408 -17.56 21.74 -36.14
CA GLU A 408 -19.00 21.84 -35.89
C GLU A 408 -19.46 21.20 -34.57
N GLU A 409 -18.82 20.10 -34.15
CA GLU A 409 -19.07 19.44 -32.85
C GLU A 409 -18.69 20.33 -31.65
N THR A 410 -17.70 21.21 -31.82
CA THR A 410 -17.25 22.17 -30.80
C THR A 410 -18.02 23.48 -30.86
N LYS A 411 -18.61 23.85 -32.01
CA LYS A 411 -19.55 24.99 -32.08
C LYS A 411 -20.87 24.66 -31.39
N HIS A 412 -21.31 23.41 -31.53
CA HIS A 412 -22.63 22.95 -31.12
C HIS A 412 -22.53 21.75 -30.20
N GLN A 413 -22.13 21.99 -28.94
CA GLN A 413 -21.99 20.91 -27.97
C GLN A 413 -23.32 20.27 -27.63
N ILE A 414 -23.35 18.94 -27.49
CA ILE A 414 -24.56 18.19 -27.14
C ILE A 414 -24.90 18.44 -25.67
N VAL A 415 -26.14 18.84 -25.40
CA VAL A 415 -26.61 19.12 -24.05
C VAL A 415 -26.85 17.83 -23.28
N ILE A 416 -26.33 17.73 -22.06
CA ILE A 416 -26.51 16.55 -21.20
C ILE A 416 -27.18 16.97 -19.87
N PRO A 417 -28.26 16.30 -19.44
CA PRO A 417 -28.94 16.62 -18.19
C PRO A 417 -28.05 16.37 -16.97
N LYS A 418 -28.16 17.24 -15.95
CA LYS A 418 -27.38 17.10 -14.70
C LYS A 418 -27.68 15.81 -13.94
N SER A 419 -28.94 15.39 -13.93
CA SER A 419 -29.45 14.20 -13.23
C SER A 419 -29.15 12.89 -13.96
N SER A 420 -28.68 12.96 -15.21
CA SER A 420 -28.36 11.80 -16.01
C SER A 420 -27.20 11.00 -15.41
N PRO A 421 -27.34 9.68 -15.20
CA PRO A 421 -26.20 8.82 -14.84
C PRO A 421 -25.11 8.84 -15.92
N VAL A 422 -25.50 9.01 -17.19
CA VAL A 422 -24.58 9.13 -18.32
C VAL A 422 -23.70 10.37 -18.20
N ALA A 423 -24.23 11.50 -17.72
CA ALA A 423 -23.43 12.70 -17.43
C ALA A 423 -22.28 12.38 -16.46
N ARG A 424 -22.56 11.60 -15.41
CA ARG A 424 -21.55 11.18 -14.44
C ARG A 424 -20.51 10.27 -15.07
N LEU A 425 -20.91 9.31 -15.91
CA LEU A 425 -19.99 8.41 -16.61
C LEU A 425 -19.04 9.17 -17.55
N ILE A 426 -19.57 10.13 -18.33
CA ILE A 426 -18.78 10.96 -19.25
C ILE A 426 -17.77 11.82 -18.49
N VAL A 427 -18.20 12.50 -17.41
CA VAL A 427 -17.29 13.33 -16.60
C VAL A 427 -16.23 12.46 -15.91
N LEU A 428 -16.60 11.27 -15.41
CA LEU A 428 -15.66 10.34 -14.77
C LEU A 428 -14.60 9.82 -15.75
N GLU A 429 -15.00 9.48 -16.96
CA GLU A 429 -14.09 9.04 -18.02
C GLU A 429 -13.18 10.17 -18.50
N THR A 430 -13.72 11.38 -18.64
CA THR A 430 -12.95 12.60 -18.94
C THR A 430 -11.92 12.88 -17.85
N HIS A 431 -12.32 12.77 -16.59
CA HIS A 431 -11.44 12.96 -15.45
C HIS A 431 -10.26 11.97 -15.43
N LYS A 432 -10.52 10.69 -15.71
CA LYS A 432 -9.49 9.65 -15.78
C LYS A 432 -8.57 9.81 -16.99
N SER A 433 -9.13 10.10 -18.17
CA SER A 433 -8.36 10.22 -19.42
C SER A 433 -7.45 11.45 -19.44
N LEU A 434 -7.81 12.52 -18.75
CA LEU A 434 -6.94 13.69 -18.56
C LEU A 434 -5.88 13.51 -17.46
N GLY A 435 -5.71 12.32 -16.88
CA GLY A 435 -4.72 12.10 -15.84
C GLY A 435 -5.02 12.86 -14.55
N HIS A 436 -6.29 12.97 -14.15
CA HIS A 436 -6.71 13.62 -12.90
C HIS A 436 -6.42 15.13 -12.81
N MET A 437 -6.33 15.82 -13.95
CA MET A 437 -6.22 17.28 -14.01
C MET A 437 -7.41 18.00 -13.36
N GLY A 438 -7.21 19.28 -13.01
CA GLY A 438 -8.17 20.11 -12.30
C GLY A 438 -9.46 20.42 -13.09
N LYS A 439 -10.42 21.04 -12.39
CA LYS A 439 -11.77 21.37 -12.90
C LYS A 439 -11.76 22.02 -14.28
N SER A 440 -10.87 23.00 -14.51
CA SER A 440 -10.82 23.76 -15.77
C SER A 440 -10.46 22.88 -16.96
N ALA A 441 -9.49 21.96 -16.81
CA ALA A 441 -9.10 21.05 -17.87
C ALA A 441 -10.23 20.08 -18.24
N ILE A 442 -10.95 19.58 -17.23
CA ILE A 442 -12.12 18.72 -17.45
C ILE A 442 -13.21 19.47 -18.21
N LEU A 443 -13.51 20.73 -17.83
CA LEU A 443 -14.49 21.55 -18.54
C LEU A 443 -14.10 21.79 -20.00
N VAL A 444 -12.86 22.19 -20.26
CA VAL A 444 -12.38 22.42 -21.64
C VAL A 444 -12.50 21.15 -22.48
N ARG A 445 -12.16 19.98 -21.91
CA ARG A 445 -12.31 18.70 -22.63
C ARG A 445 -13.76 18.33 -22.88
N LEU A 446 -14.66 18.57 -21.92
CA LEU A 446 -16.10 18.36 -22.10
C LEU A 446 -16.63 19.27 -23.21
N TRP A 447 -16.32 20.57 -23.16
CA TRP A 447 -16.82 21.58 -24.12
C TRP A 447 -16.33 21.39 -25.56
N LYS A 448 -15.40 20.46 -25.83
CA LYS A 448 -15.11 20.05 -27.20
C LYS A 448 -16.29 19.35 -27.88
N LYS A 449 -17.19 18.70 -27.10
CA LYS A 449 -18.28 17.88 -27.64
C LYS A 449 -19.58 17.91 -26.82
N TYR A 450 -19.51 18.06 -25.50
CA TYR A 450 -20.65 17.99 -24.59
C TYR A 450 -20.80 19.23 -23.72
N TRP A 451 -22.04 19.62 -23.48
CA TRP A 451 -22.43 20.63 -22.53
C TRP A 451 -23.26 20.02 -21.41
N VAL A 452 -22.59 19.65 -20.31
CA VAL A 452 -23.28 19.07 -19.14
C VAL A 452 -23.88 20.20 -18.30
N VAL A 453 -25.20 20.22 -18.15
CA VAL A 453 -25.89 21.21 -17.32
C VAL A 453 -25.40 21.09 -15.87
N GLY A 454 -24.86 22.17 -15.30
CA GLY A 454 -24.31 22.15 -13.95
C GLY A 454 -23.05 21.28 -13.78
N ALA A 455 -22.24 21.10 -14.84
CA ALA A 455 -21.02 20.30 -14.86
C ALA A 455 -20.12 20.48 -13.62
N GLY A 456 -19.96 21.73 -13.16
CA GLY A 456 -19.09 22.07 -12.03
C GLY A 456 -19.43 21.34 -10.73
N THR A 457 -20.70 21.00 -10.48
CA THR A 457 -21.11 20.26 -9.28
C THR A 457 -20.78 18.78 -9.40
N ILE A 458 -20.99 18.19 -10.58
CA ILE A 458 -20.64 16.79 -10.87
C ILE A 458 -19.11 16.61 -10.80
N ILE A 459 -18.35 17.52 -11.41
CA ILE A 459 -16.89 17.52 -11.37
C ILE A 459 -16.38 17.61 -9.93
N ARG A 460 -16.91 18.54 -9.11
CA ARG A 460 -16.54 18.65 -7.70
C ARG A 460 -16.78 17.35 -6.93
N SER A 461 -17.93 16.72 -7.13
CA SER A 461 -18.26 15.44 -6.49
C SER A 461 -17.31 14.32 -6.92
N ILE A 462 -17.01 14.19 -8.22
CA ILE A 462 -16.12 13.16 -8.75
C ILE A 462 -14.68 13.37 -8.27
N VAL A 463 -14.15 14.59 -8.40
CA VAL A 463 -12.79 14.93 -7.96
C VAL A 463 -12.65 14.75 -6.45
N GLY A 464 -13.63 15.21 -5.67
CA GLY A 464 -13.62 15.05 -4.21
C GLY A 464 -13.70 13.59 -3.77
N LYS A 465 -14.43 12.73 -4.49
CA LYS A 465 -14.49 11.30 -4.20
C LYS A 465 -13.29 10.51 -4.74
N CYS A 466 -12.53 11.04 -5.69
CA CYS A 466 -11.38 10.38 -6.28
C CYS A 466 -10.23 10.23 -5.27
N THR A 467 -9.79 8.99 -5.01
CA THR A 467 -8.69 8.70 -4.09
C THR A 467 -7.35 9.25 -4.59
N ILE A 468 -7.11 9.24 -5.89
CA ILE A 468 -5.90 9.79 -6.52
C ILE A 468 -5.87 11.31 -6.36
N CYS A 469 -6.98 12.00 -6.66
CA CYS A 469 -7.08 13.45 -6.42
C CYS A 469 -6.96 13.79 -4.94
N ARG A 470 -7.59 13.01 -4.05
CA ARG A 470 -7.45 13.21 -2.60
C ARG A 470 -6.01 13.01 -2.13
N LYS A 471 -5.26 12.07 -2.72
CA LYS A 471 -3.81 11.92 -2.45
C LYS A 471 -3.00 13.12 -2.97
N TYR A 472 -3.32 13.64 -4.16
CA TYR A 472 -2.65 14.83 -4.70
C TYR A 472 -3.06 16.16 -4.03
N GLN A 473 -4.28 16.22 -3.51
CA GLN A 473 -4.86 17.35 -2.77
C GLN A 473 -4.61 17.26 -1.26
N ALA A 474 -4.15 16.12 -0.75
CA ALA A 474 -3.59 16.02 0.60
C ALA A 474 -2.47 17.07 0.65
N LYS A 475 -2.71 18.14 1.43
CA LYS A 475 -1.96 19.40 1.45
C LYS A 475 -0.53 19.20 0.95
N ARG A 476 -0.20 19.78 -0.21
CA ARG A 476 1.19 19.98 -0.63
C ARG A 476 1.82 20.97 0.35
N ALA A 477 2.12 20.50 1.56
CA ALA A 477 3.03 21.20 2.43
C ALA A 477 4.40 21.06 1.78
N THR A 478 5.04 22.20 1.49
CA THR A 478 6.47 22.24 1.14
C THR A 478 7.32 21.55 2.21
N ARG A 479 6.76 21.41 3.43
CA ARG A 479 7.43 20.97 4.65
C ARG A 479 8.66 21.82 4.93
N ALA A 480 8.68 23.05 4.44
CA ALA A 480 9.76 23.98 4.74
C ALA A 480 9.82 24.19 6.25
N ILE A 481 11.03 24.30 6.78
CA ILE A 481 11.24 24.56 8.20
C ILE A 481 11.67 26.01 8.39
N HIS A 482 11.38 26.56 9.56
CA HIS A 482 11.88 27.85 10.01
C HIS A 482 12.36 27.66 11.45
N LEU A 483 13.60 28.03 11.75
CA LEU A 483 14.23 27.83 13.05
C LEU A 483 14.43 29.20 13.72
N GLU A 484 13.96 29.33 14.96
CA GLU A 484 14.15 30.53 15.78
C GLU A 484 14.74 30.13 17.13
N ILE A 485 15.60 31.00 17.66
CA ILE A 485 16.12 30.87 19.01
C ILE A 485 15.19 31.63 19.96
N LEU A 486 14.79 30.94 21.02
CA LEU A 486 14.01 31.50 22.12
C LEU A 486 14.92 31.58 23.35
N HIS A 487 14.90 32.71 24.04
CA HIS A 487 15.69 32.92 25.25
C HIS A 487 14.97 32.37 26.50
N SER A 488 13.64 32.25 26.43
CA SER A 488 12.79 31.62 27.45
C SER A 488 11.63 30.86 26.80
N ALA A 489 11.06 29.90 27.53
CA ALA A 489 9.90 29.11 27.09
C ALA A 489 8.56 29.76 27.48
N ASP A 490 8.50 31.09 27.55
CA ASP A 490 7.30 31.86 27.89
C ASP A 490 6.54 32.35 26.64
N SER A 491 5.38 32.97 26.88
CA SER A 491 4.53 33.53 25.83
C SER A 491 5.17 34.72 25.12
N ASP A 492 5.99 35.53 25.82
CA ASP A 492 6.59 36.74 25.26
C ASP A 492 7.73 36.43 24.28
N SER A 493 8.61 35.49 24.63
CA SER A 493 9.63 34.95 23.73
C SER A 493 9.00 34.28 22.52
N CYS A 494 7.90 33.54 22.71
CA CYS A 494 7.15 32.92 21.62
C CYS A 494 6.52 33.97 20.68
N LEU A 495 5.92 35.02 21.24
CA LEU A 495 5.34 36.13 20.46
C LEU A 495 6.43 36.87 19.68
N ASN A 496 7.58 37.15 20.29
CA ASN A 496 8.71 37.78 19.62
C ASN A 496 9.26 36.92 18.47
N ALA A 497 9.35 35.59 18.67
CA ALA A 497 9.72 34.66 17.61
C ALA A 497 8.70 34.66 16.46
N LEU A 498 7.40 34.67 16.78
CA LEU A 498 6.34 34.75 15.78
C LEU A 498 6.38 36.07 15.00
N ARG A 499 6.68 37.20 15.65
CA ARG A 499 6.86 38.50 14.97
C ARG A 499 8.05 38.47 14.02
N ARG A 500 9.19 37.91 14.43
CA ARG A 500 10.36 37.72 13.53
C ARG A 500 9.99 36.85 12.33
N PHE A 501 9.24 35.78 12.55
CA PHE A 501 8.73 34.93 11.47
C PHE A 501 7.84 35.73 10.50
N LEU A 502 6.86 36.50 11.01
CA LEU A 502 5.97 37.33 10.18
C LEU A 502 6.74 38.36 9.36
N CYS A 503 7.75 39.02 9.95
CA CYS A 503 8.59 39.98 9.24
C CYS A 503 9.43 39.33 8.13
N ARG A 504 9.80 38.05 8.26
CA ARG A 504 10.62 37.32 7.28
C ARG A 504 9.80 36.59 6.21
N ARG A 505 8.63 36.05 6.58
CA ARG A 505 7.84 35.12 5.76
C ARG A 505 6.50 35.71 5.30
N GLY A 506 6.08 36.84 5.85
CA GLY A 506 4.81 37.48 5.54
C GLY A 506 3.65 36.95 6.39
N SER A 507 2.43 37.28 5.99
CA SER A 507 1.22 37.01 6.76
C SER A 507 0.88 35.52 6.85
N ILE A 508 0.37 35.11 8.02
CA ILE A 508 -0.07 33.74 8.29
C ILE A 508 -1.59 33.67 8.18
N SER A 509 -2.11 32.65 7.48
CA SER A 509 -3.55 32.40 7.44
C SER A 509 -4.02 31.53 8.61
N SER A 510 -3.22 30.54 9.02
CA SER A 510 -3.56 29.61 10.09
C SER A 510 -2.30 29.05 10.76
N ILE A 511 -2.38 28.90 12.08
CA ILE A 511 -1.35 28.28 12.93
C ILE A 511 -1.94 27.01 13.52
N ARG A 512 -1.13 25.96 13.64
CA ARG A 512 -1.50 24.75 14.37
C ARG A 512 -0.41 24.39 15.38
N SER A 513 -0.79 24.13 16.62
CA SER A 513 0.14 23.75 17.70
C SER A 513 -0.46 22.69 18.63
N ASP A 514 0.37 22.16 19.54
CA ASP A 514 -0.13 21.46 20.71
C ASP A 514 -0.61 22.45 21.80
N ASN A 515 -1.12 21.90 22.90
CA ASN A 515 -1.63 22.66 24.04
C ASN A 515 -0.52 23.13 24.99
N GLY A 516 0.70 23.40 24.49
CA GLY A 516 1.78 23.99 25.27
C GLY A 516 1.38 25.34 25.87
N THR A 517 1.76 25.59 27.13
CA THR A 517 1.34 26.79 27.89
C THR A 517 1.77 28.10 27.23
N ASN A 518 2.95 28.11 26.62
CA ASN A 518 3.47 29.23 25.83
C ASN A 518 2.62 29.53 24.58
N PHE A 519 2.15 28.49 23.87
CA PHE A 519 1.31 28.66 22.68
C PHE A 519 -0.11 29.12 23.05
N VAL A 520 -0.68 28.54 24.11
CA VAL A 520 -2.00 28.96 24.64
C VAL A 520 -1.95 30.41 25.14
N GLY A 521 -0.88 30.79 25.85
CA GLY A 521 -0.67 32.17 26.27
C GLY A 521 -0.48 33.13 25.10
N THR A 522 0.30 32.74 24.08
CA THR A 522 0.51 33.55 22.87
C THR A 522 -0.78 33.77 22.08
N GLU A 523 -1.61 32.73 21.87
CA GLU A 523 -2.92 32.87 21.21
C GLU A 523 -3.81 33.85 21.96
N ARG A 524 -3.86 33.73 23.30
CA ARG A 524 -4.66 34.60 24.14
C ARG A 524 -4.24 36.06 23.97
N THR A 525 -2.95 36.36 24.08
CA THR A 525 -2.41 37.73 23.93
C THR A 525 -2.67 38.29 22.52
N LEU A 526 -2.50 37.48 21.47
CA LEU A 526 -2.81 37.88 20.09
C LEU A 526 -4.31 38.20 19.91
N ARG A 527 -5.18 37.37 20.48
CA ARG A 527 -6.62 37.57 20.43
C ARG A 527 -7.05 38.82 21.19
N GLU A 528 -6.45 39.10 22.33
CA GLU A 528 -6.68 40.32 23.11
C GLU A 528 -6.20 41.57 22.34
N ALA A 529 -5.01 41.51 21.71
CA ALA A 529 -4.50 42.59 20.88
C ALA A 529 -5.40 42.87 19.65
N LEU A 530 -5.89 41.83 18.97
CA LEU A 530 -6.83 41.96 17.86
C LEU A 530 -8.17 42.59 18.30
N LYS A 531 -8.68 42.22 19.48
CA LYS A 531 -9.89 42.82 20.05
C LYS A 531 -9.71 44.30 20.43
N ALA A 532 -8.51 44.67 20.90
CA ALA A 532 -8.17 46.06 21.21
C ALA A 532 -8.00 46.92 19.95
N TRP A 533 -7.44 46.33 18.87
CA TRP A 533 -7.20 47.01 17.58
C TRP A 533 -8.49 47.38 16.84
N ASN A 534 -9.52 46.52 16.87
CA ASN A 534 -10.78 46.71 16.13
C ASN A 534 -11.72 47.82 16.67
N LYS A 535 -11.22 48.78 17.47
CA LYS A 535 -12.05 49.82 18.11
C LYS A 535 -12.06 51.19 17.40
N SER A 536 -11.35 51.39 16.30
CA SER A 536 -11.34 52.70 15.59
C SER A 536 -11.15 52.56 14.08
N ASP A 537 -11.93 53.35 13.33
CA ASP A 537 -12.10 53.46 11.88
C ASP A 537 -10.90 53.11 10.98
N ILE A 538 -10.99 51.97 10.28
CA ILE A 538 -10.02 51.58 9.26
C ILE A 538 -10.76 50.95 8.05
N PRO A 539 -10.41 51.29 6.78
CA PRO A 539 -11.06 50.77 5.57
C PRO A 539 -10.87 49.25 5.35
N ASP A 540 -11.89 48.59 4.77
CA ASP A 540 -12.04 47.13 4.59
C ASP A 540 -10.83 46.36 4.01
N TRP A 541 -9.94 47.01 3.26
CA TRP A 541 -8.73 46.36 2.71
C TRP A 541 -7.60 46.18 3.75
N LEU A 542 -7.66 46.91 4.86
CA LEU A 542 -6.80 46.78 6.05
C LEU A 542 -7.41 45.85 7.11
N ALA A 543 -8.66 45.39 6.94
CA ALA A 543 -9.24 44.34 7.77
C ALA A 543 -8.45 43.03 7.53
N GLN A 544 -7.42 42.81 8.35
CA GLN A 544 -6.60 41.61 8.30
C GLN A 544 -7.50 40.37 8.44
N ARG A 545 -7.38 39.44 7.47
CA ARG A 545 -7.89 38.07 7.63
C ARG A 545 -7.29 37.51 8.92
N GLY A 546 -8.10 37.36 9.96
CA GLY A 546 -7.64 36.90 11.27
C GLY A 546 -6.88 35.58 11.17
N ILE A 547 -5.76 35.48 11.91
CA ILE A 547 -4.99 34.24 12.01
C ILE A 547 -5.87 33.21 12.71
N THR A 548 -6.16 32.08 12.04
CA THR A 548 -6.91 30.98 12.68
C THR A 548 -5.93 30.05 13.41
N TRP A 549 -5.94 30.09 14.74
CA TRP A 549 -5.10 29.21 15.57
C TRP A 549 -5.87 27.93 15.95
N GLU A 550 -5.35 26.77 15.57
CA GLU A 550 -5.93 25.46 15.83
C GLU A 550 -5.05 24.66 16.80
N PHE A 551 -5.64 24.18 17.90
CA PHE A 551 -4.94 23.32 18.85
C PHE A 551 -5.22 21.84 18.59
N ASN A 552 -4.20 21.00 18.77
CA ASN A 552 -4.39 19.55 18.74
C ASN A 552 -5.27 19.08 19.91
N PRO A 553 -6.05 18.00 19.74
CA PRO A 553 -6.76 17.40 20.86
C PRO A 553 -5.79 17.04 22.01
N PRO A 554 -6.19 17.19 23.28
CA PRO A 554 -5.37 16.78 24.42
C PRO A 554 -4.87 15.33 24.28
N ALA A 555 -3.62 15.08 24.66
CA ALA A 555 -2.94 13.78 24.54
C ALA A 555 -2.76 13.22 23.10
N ALA A 556 -3.15 13.96 22.04
CA ALA A 556 -3.07 13.50 20.66
C ALA A 556 -1.78 13.94 19.94
N SER A 557 -0.61 13.58 20.49
CA SER A 557 0.72 13.97 19.96
C SER A 557 0.96 13.55 18.50
N HIS A 558 0.28 12.51 18.03
CA HIS A 558 0.37 12.03 16.65
C HIS A 558 -0.14 13.04 15.61
N PHE A 559 -0.98 14.01 15.98
CA PHE A 559 -1.41 15.09 15.09
C PHE A 559 -0.25 16.02 14.69
N GLY A 560 0.82 16.06 15.49
CA GLY A 560 2.05 16.81 15.21
C GLY A 560 3.19 16.03 14.59
N GLY A 561 2.97 14.77 14.20
CA GLY A 561 4.03 13.85 13.79
C GLY A 561 4.93 14.35 12.65
N ILE A 562 4.44 15.24 11.78
CA ILE A 562 5.22 15.78 10.65
C ILE A 562 6.30 16.76 11.14
N TRP A 563 5.96 17.74 11.99
CA TRP A 563 6.96 18.67 12.52
C TRP A 563 7.83 18.01 13.59
N GLU A 564 7.27 17.11 14.40
CA GLU A 564 8.05 16.30 15.36
C GLU A 564 9.13 15.45 14.67
N ALA A 565 8.83 14.87 13.51
CA ALA A 565 9.83 14.14 12.74
C ALA A 565 10.97 15.04 12.25
N MET A 566 10.66 16.25 11.76
CA MET A 566 11.68 17.21 11.30
C MET A 566 12.52 17.73 12.47
N ILE A 567 11.87 18.08 13.58
CA ILE A 567 12.51 18.51 14.83
C ILE A 567 13.48 17.43 15.32
N ARG A 568 13.04 16.16 15.35
CA ARG A 568 13.86 15.03 15.80
C ARG A 568 15.12 14.86 14.96
N VAL A 569 15.00 14.97 13.63
CA VAL A 569 16.15 14.84 12.70
C VAL A 569 17.17 15.95 12.96
N VAL A 570 16.73 17.21 13.06
CA VAL A 570 17.63 18.34 13.33
C VAL A 570 18.29 18.20 14.71
N ARG A 571 17.51 17.92 15.76
CA ARG A 571 18.04 17.74 17.13
C ARG A 571 19.02 16.58 17.23
N LYS A 572 18.78 15.46 16.56
CA LYS A 572 19.65 14.29 16.61
C LYS A 572 21.04 14.60 16.05
N VAL A 573 21.10 15.20 14.87
CA VAL A 573 22.36 15.60 14.24
C VAL A 573 23.08 16.67 15.07
N MET A 574 22.33 17.67 15.54
CA MET A 574 22.87 18.74 16.39
C MET A 574 23.44 18.21 17.71
N ASN A 575 22.73 17.33 18.40
CA ASN A 575 23.21 16.74 19.66
C ASN A 575 24.50 15.94 19.45
N GLY A 576 24.65 15.25 18.31
CA GLY A 576 25.90 14.57 17.98
C GLY A 576 27.05 15.56 17.77
N ILE A 577 26.80 16.65 17.04
CA ILE A 577 27.81 17.69 16.78
C ILE A 577 28.23 18.39 18.07
N LEU A 578 27.26 18.81 18.89
CA LEU A 578 27.52 19.54 20.13
C LEU A 578 28.19 18.68 21.21
N LYS A 579 27.98 17.35 21.21
CA LYS A 579 28.65 16.43 22.15
C LYS A 579 30.09 16.12 21.75
N GLU A 580 30.35 16.03 20.44
CA GLU A 580 31.68 15.67 19.93
C GLU A 580 32.61 16.88 19.78
N GLN A 581 32.06 18.09 19.68
CA GLN A 581 32.85 19.32 19.60
C GLN A 581 32.87 20.01 20.97
N THR A 582 34.05 20.15 21.59
CA THR A 582 34.25 20.81 22.89
C THR A 582 34.11 22.35 22.83
N MET A 583 33.56 22.89 21.75
CA MET A 583 33.54 24.32 21.45
C MET A 583 32.30 24.99 22.06
N ARG A 584 32.49 26.08 22.81
CA ARG A 584 31.38 26.93 23.28
C ARG A 584 30.98 27.89 22.18
N LEU A 585 29.78 27.73 21.62
CA LEU A 585 29.16 28.72 20.74
C LEU A 585 28.62 29.88 21.58
N ASP A 586 28.80 31.10 21.10
CA ASP A 586 28.10 32.28 21.59
C ASP A 586 26.71 32.40 20.92
N ASP A 587 25.86 33.29 21.44
CA ASP A 587 24.49 33.45 20.93
C ASP A 587 24.45 33.85 19.46
N GLU A 588 25.40 34.69 19.02
CA GLU A 588 25.55 35.09 17.61
C GLU A 588 25.95 33.91 16.71
N GLY A 589 26.93 33.10 17.14
CA GLY A 589 27.35 31.91 16.42
C GLY A 589 26.24 30.86 16.35
N LEU A 590 25.48 30.67 17.43
CA LEU A 590 24.33 29.77 17.45
C LEU A 590 23.21 30.25 16.52
N ALA A 591 22.87 31.53 16.55
CA ALA A 591 21.86 32.12 15.65
C ALA A 591 22.24 31.94 14.18
N THR A 592 23.51 32.20 13.85
CA THR A 592 24.04 32.04 12.50
C THR A 592 24.02 30.57 12.06
N LEU A 593 24.42 29.65 12.94
CA LEU A 593 24.38 28.21 12.67
C LEU A 593 22.95 27.72 12.43
N MET A 594 21.96 28.20 13.18
CA MET A 594 20.55 27.83 12.97
C MET A 594 20.03 28.29 11.60
N CYS A 595 20.41 29.49 11.14
CA CYS A 595 20.09 29.97 9.79
C CYS A 595 20.73 29.09 8.70
N GLU A 596 21.99 28.69 8.87
CA GLU A 596 22.67 27.77 7.94
C GLU A 596 22.01 26.40 7.90
N ILE A 597 21.61 25.86 9.06
CA ILE A 597 20.91 24.57 9.16
C ILE A 597 19.52 24.65 8.51
N GLU A 598 18.78 25.73 8.76
CA GLU A 598 17.50 25.99 8.10
C GLU A 598 17.66 25.97 6.58
N ASN A 599 18.68 26.67 6.07
CA ASN A 599 19.00 26.71 4.66
C ASN A 599 19.33 25.30 4.12
N VAL A 600 20.19 24.55 4.82
CA VAL A 600 20.58 23.18 4.45
C VAL A 600 19.37 22.26 4.30
N VAL A 601 18.47 22.27 5.29
CA VAL A 601 17.28 21.40 5.26
C VAL A 601 16.28 21.85 4.20
N ASN A 602 16.16 23.16 3.95
CA ASN A 602 15.25 23.72 2.94
C ASN A 602 15.81 23.72 1.51
N GLU A 603 17.09 23.38 1.30
CA GLU A 603 17.65 23.10 -0.03
C GLU A 603 17.46 21.65 -0.49
N ARG A 604 16.76 20.82 0.30
CA ARG A 604 16.47 19.44 -0.11
C ARG A 604 15.58 19.37 -1.37
N PRO A 605 15.79 18.39 -2.26
CA PRO A 605 14.98 18.25 -3.46
C PRO A 605 13.56 17.74 -3.13
N LEU A 606 12.53 18.40 -3.66
CA LEU A 606 11.13 17.94 -3.61
C LEU A 606 10.75 17.18 -4.89
N THR A 607 11.06 17.76 -6.05
CA THR A 607 10.71 17.25 -7.40
C THR A 607 11.56 17.98 -8.45
N THR A 608 11.46 17.65 -9.73
CA THR A 608 12.01 18.46 -10.83
C THR A 608 11.09 19.64 -11.16
N VAL A 609 11.67 20.76 -11.61
CA VAL A 609 10.91 21.95 -12.05
C VAL A 609 10.30 21.76 -13.43
N SER A 610 11.02 21.06 -14.31
CA SER A 610 10.67 20.88 -15.72
C SER A 610 10.34 19.43 -16.05
N THR A 611 9.46 19.24 -17.03
CA THR A 611 9.18 17.94 -17.65
C THR A 611 10.20 17.63 -18.76
N HIS A 612 10.96 18.62 -19.21
CA HIS A 612 11.96 18.43 -20.26
C HIS A 612 13.05 17.42 -19.81
N PRO A 613 13.48 16.50 -20.70
CA PRO A 613 14.46 15.48 -20.33
C PRO A 613 15.82 16.00 -19.89
N GLU A 614 16.20 17.21 -20.31
CA GLU A 614 17.52 17.79 -20.09
C GLU A 614 17.58 18.75 -18.89
N ASP A 615 16.42 19.22 -18.41
CA ASP A 615 16.34 20.10 -17.24
C ASP A 615 15.98 19.31 -15.98
N ILE A 616 17.02 18.85 -15.29
CA ILE A 616 16.93 18.06 -14.05
C ILE A 616 17.18 18.94 -12.81
N LYS A 617 16.84 20.24 -12.88
CA LYS A 617 17.00 21.12 -11.71
C LYS A 617 16.01 20.72 -10.59
N PRO A 618 16.49 20.52 -9.35
CA PRO A 618 15.60 20.25 -8.22
C PRO A 618 14.78 21.49 -7.86
N LEU A 619 13.48 21.31 -7.66
CA LEU A 619 12.63 22.25 -6.93
C LEU A 619 12.85 22.02 -5.44
N THR A 620 13.33 23.04 -4.72
CA THR A 620 13.57 22.97 -3.27
C THR A 620 12.53 23.79 -2.50
N PRO A 621 12.29 23.52 -1.20
CA PRO A 621 11.47 24.38 -0.36
C PRO A 621 11.93 25.84 -0.37
N ASN A 622 13.24 26.10 -0.39
CA ASN A 622 13.79 27.45 -0.48
C ASN A 622 13.38 28.17 -1.77
N MET A 623 13.38 27.48 -2.91
CA MET A 623 12.90 28.06 -4.18
C MET A 623 11.44 28.50 -4.08
N LEU A 624 10.61 27.74 -3.33
CA LEU A 624 9.21 28.10 -3.11
C LEU A 624 9.02 29.22 -2.08
N LEU A 625 9.90 29.29 -1.07
CA LEU A 625 9.83 30.31 -0.03
C LEU A 625 10.39 31.67 -0.48
N THR A 626 11.46 31.66 -1.25
CA THR A 626 12.18 32.87 -1.67
C THR A 626 11.85 33.29 -3.09
N MET A 627 11.22 32.41 -3.88
CA MET A 627 10.97 32.57 -5.31
C MET A 627 12.24 32.82 -6.13
N ARG A 628 13.42 32.49 -5.56
CA ARG A 628 14.73 32.67 -6.19
C ARG A 628 15.35 31.32 -6.49
N SER A 629 15.97 31.21 -7.66
CA SER A 629 16.92 30.13 -7.94
C SER A 629 18.21 30.43 -7.18
N CYS A 630 18.57 29.54 -6.25
CA CYS A 630 19.66 29.65 -5.28
C CYS A 630 20.87 30.50 -5.73
N ALA A 631 21.29 31.44 -4.88
CA ALA A 631 22.60 32.07 -4.95
C ALA A 631 23.46 31.47 -3.82
N LEU A 632 24.27 30.47 -4.16
CA LEU A 632 25.28 29.95 -3.24
C LEU A 632 26.43 30.95 -3.22
N MET A 633 26.71 31.54 -2.05
CA MET A 633 28.09 31.90 -1.76
C MET A 633 28.90 30.60 -1.81
N PRO A 634 30.02 30.54 -2.53
CA PRO A 634 30.79 29.31 -2.61
C PRO A 634 31.14 28.88 -1.18
N PRO A 635 30.78 27.64 -0.76
CA PRO A 635 31.22 27.14 0.52
C PRO A 635 32.75 27.12 0.43
N GLY A 636 33.40 27.98 1.22
CA GLY A 636 34.85 27.92 1.34
C GLY A 636 35.29 26.52 1.77
N VAL A 637 36.56 26.21 1.60
CA VAL A 637 37.11 24.96 2.16
C VAL A 637 37.29 25.17 3.66
N PHE A 638 36.53 24.43 4.47
CA PHE A 638 36.61 24.45 5.94
C PHE A 638 37.11 23.09 6.44
N ASP A 639 38.10 23.11 7.32
CA ASP A 639 38.77 21.91 7.83
C ASP A 639 38.62 21.81 9.35
N ARG A 640 38.88 20.64 9.94
CA ARG A 640 38.81 20.39 11.39
C ARG A 640 39.66 21.36 12.21
N LYS A 641 40.71 21.92 11.62
CA LYS A 641 41.55 22.97 12.23
C LYS A 641 40.77 24.26 12.50
N ASP A 642 39.73 24.56 11.71
CA ASP A 642 38.90 25.75 11.84
C ASP A 642 38.09 25.80 13.14
N VAL A 643 37.89 24.65 13.81
CA VAL A 643 37.28 24.57 15.15
C VAL A 643 38.03 25.43 16.16
N TYR A 644 39.36 25.51 16.06
CA TYR A 644 40.22 26.19 17.04
C TYR A 644 40.62 27.60 16.59
N VAL A 645 40.16 28.06 15.42
CA VAL A 645 40.54 29.36 14.88
C VAL A 645 39.72 30.46 15.57
N ARG A 646 40.36 31.56 15.98
CA ARG A 646 39.68 32.73 16.59
C ARG A 646 38.58 33.35 15.71
N ARG A 647 38.60 33.06 14.40
CA ARG A 647 37.62 33.52 13.40
C ARG A 647 36.33 32.72 13.55
N ARG A 648 35.42 33.19 14.39
CA ARG A 648 34.14 32.55 14.73
C ARG A 648 33.28 32.15 13.53
N TRP A 649 33.26 32.97 12.48
CA TRP A 649 32.50 32.62 11.28
C TRP A 649 33.00 31.34 10.59
N ARG A 650 34.33 31.06 10.59
CA ARG A 650 34.89 29.81 10.04
C ARG A 650 34.47 28.60 10.88
N GLN A 651 34.37 28.77 12.19
CA GLN A 651 33.87 27.74 13.10
C GLN A 651 32.42 27.38 12.77
N VAL A 652 31.53 28.38 12.62
CA VAL A 652 30.12 28.17 12.26
C VAL A 652 29.99 27.46 10.91
N GLN A 653 30.79 27.87 9.92
CA GLN A 653 30.77 27.25 8.60
C GLN A 653 31.23 25.78 8.62
N TYR A 654 32.28 25.46 9.38
CA TYR A 654 32.71 24.08 9.61
C TYR A 654 31.60 23.22 10.26
N LEU A 655 30.89 23.77 11.26
CA LEU A 655 29.78 23.07 11.89
C LEU A 655 28.60 22.84 10.94
N ALA A 656 28.31 23.78 10.05
CA ALA A 656 27.30 23.63 9.01
C ALA A 656 27.68 22.53 7.99
N ASP A 657 28.95 22.40 7.64
CA ASP A 657 29.45 21.31 6.78
C ASP A 657 29.36 19.95 7.46
N LEU A 658 29.72 19.88 8.74
CA LEU A 658 29.57 18.67 9.54
C LEU A 658 28.10 18.28 9.69
N PHE A 659 27.21 19.27 9.88
CA PHE A 659 25.77 19.08 9.89
C PHE A 659 25.29 18.51 8.57
N TRP A 660 25.65 19.10 7.43
CA TRP A 660 25.31 18.60 6.10
C TRP A 660 25.74 17.13 5.91
N ALA A 661 26.99 16.81 6.22
CA ALA A 661 27.54 15.48 6.03
C ALA A 661 26.79 14.41 6.83
N ARG A 662 26.46 14.69 8.10
CA ARG A 662 25.71 13.80 8.98
C ARG A 662 24.23 13.73 8.62
N TRP A 663 23.61 14.88 8.42
CA TRP A 663 22.19 14.99 8.08
C TRP A 663 21.87 14.25 6.77
N ARG A 664 22.71 14.37 5.73
CA ARG A 664 22.57 13.62 4.49
C ARG A 664 22.55 12.10 4.72
N LYS A 665 23.45 11.58 5.58
CA LYS A 665 23.54 10.16 5.94
C LYS A 665 22.30 9.67 6.72
N GLU A 666 21.63 10.55 7.46
CA GLU A 666 20.38 10.20 8.17
C GLU A 666 19.12 10.40 7.32
N TYR A 667 19.09 11.42 6.46
CA TYR A 667 17.93 11.80 5.67
C TYR A 667 17.71 10.89 4.45
N LEU A 668 18.76 10.54 3.72
CA LEU A 668 18.65 9.71 2.51
C LEU A 668 18.02 8.32 2.79
N PRO A 669 18.39 7.60 3.88
CA PRO A 669 17.70 6.36 4.25
C PRO A 669 16.21 6.53 4.57
N LEU A 670 15.75 7.70 5.01
CA LEU A 670 14.32 7.97 5.25
C LEU A 670 13.51 8.06 3.95
N LEU A 671 14.14 8.45 2.84
CA LEU A 671 13.52 8.42 1.50
C LEU A 671 13.34 6.97 1.01
N GLN A 672 14.24 6.08 1.41
CA GLN A 672 14.14 4.64 1.18
C GLN A 672 13.29 3.98 2.27
N LYS A 673 11.95 4.03 2.15
CA LYS A 673 11.03 3.34 3.08
C LYS A 673 11.47 1.89 3.33
N ARG A 674 11.95 1.57 4.53
CA ARG A 674 12.20 0.19 4.97
C ARG A 674 10.86 -0.46 5.33
N GLN A 675 10.39 -1.40 4.51
CA GLN A 675 9.26 -2.26 4.86
C GLN A 675 9.77 -3.64 5.28
N LYS A 676 8.97 -4.35 6.09
CA LYS A 676 9.23 -5.75 6.43
C LYS A 676 9.29 -6.57 5.13
N TRP A 677 10.19 -7.54 5.07
CA TRP A 677 10.64 -8.33 3.92
C TRP A 677 9.57 -9.12 3.14
N PHE A 678 8.28 -8.93 3.43
CA PHE A 678 7.16 -9.76 2.97
C PHE A 678 6.41 -9.19 1.76
N SER A 679 6.88 -8.11 1.14
CA SER A 679 6.20 -7.52 -0.02
C SER A 679 7.19 -7.07 -1.09
N PRO A 680 7.15 -7.65 -2.31
CA PRO A 680 8.01 -7.21 -3.39
C PRO A 680 7.68 -5.76 -3.77
N LYS A 681 8.70 -4.89 -3.79
CA LYS A 681 8.57 -3.49 -4.20
C LYS A 681 8.87 -3.36 -5.69
N ARG A 682 8.25 -2.37 -6.35
CA ARG A 682 8.64 -1.89 -7.68
C ARG A 682 10.14 -1.58 -7.74
N ASN A 683 10.87 -2.24 -8.64
CA ASN A 683 12.26 -1.91 -8.98
C ASN A 683 12.37 -0.51 -9.58
N ILE A 684 13.56 0.11 -9.52
CA ILE A 684 13.84 1.34 -10.28
C ILE A 684 13.67 1.05 -11.78
N GLN A 685 13.05 1.96 -12.53
CA GLN A 685 12.78 1.80 -13.95
C GLN A 685 13.36 2.95 -14.78
N LYS A 686 13.53 2.70 -16.09
CA LYS A 686 13.86 3.75 -17.06
C LYS A 686 12.86 4.92 -16.97
N GLY A 687 13.39 6.13 -16.87
CA GLY A 687 12.64 7.37 -16.71
C GLY A 687 12.46 7.84 -15.25
N ASP A 688 12.77 7.00 -14.26
CA ASP A 688 12.73 7.42 -12.85
C ASP A 688 13.75 8.54 -12.59
N VAL A 689 13.39 9.49 -11.72
CA VAL A 689 14.32 10.52 -11.23
C VAL A 689 14.86 10.11 -9.87
N VAL A 690 16.18 10.04 -9.76
CA VAL A 690 16.91 9.57 -8.59
C VAL A 690 17.88 10.64 -8.08
N SER A 691 18.05 10.70 -6.76
CA SER A 691 19.15 11.41 -6.11
C SER A 691 20.36 10.48 -6.01
N VAL A 692 21.52 10.96 -6.44
CA VAL A 692 22.78 10.22 -6.38
C VAL A 692 23.45 10.48 -5.03
N VAL A 693 23.72 9.41 -4.29
CA VAL A 693 24.42 9.49 -3.01
C VAL A 693 25.92 9.58 -3.28
N ASP A 694 26.42 10.82 -3.34
CA ASP A 694 27.85 11.11 -3.48
C ASP A 694 28.35 11.85 -2.24
N GLU A 695 29.36 11.28 -1.59
CA GLU A 695 29.91 11.83 -0.35
C GLU A 695 30.78 13.06 -0.58
N SER A 696 31.31 13.22 -1.81
CA SER A 696 32.21 14.30 -2.21
C SER A 696 31.52 15.62 -2.56
N LEU A 697 30.19 15.63 -2.69
CA LEU A 697 29.44 16.83 -3.06
C LEU A 697 29.50 17.89 -1.96
N PRO A 698 29.73 19.17 -2.32
CA PRO A 698 29.77 20.27 -1.37
C PRO A 698 28.40 20.52 -0.73
N ARG A 699 28.39 21.33 0.35
CA ARG A 699 27.16 21.69 1.08
C ARG A 699 26.09 22.22 0.11
N ASN A 700 24.83 21.83 0.36
CA ASN A 700 23.64 22.21 -0.43
C ASN A 700 23.63 21.73 -1.89
N SER A 701 24.56 20.86 -2.30
CA SER A 701 24.61 20.32 -3.65
C SER A 701 23.93 18.96 -3.72
N TRP A 702 22.91 18.84 -4.57
CA TRP A 702 22.17 17.61 -4.83
C TRP A 702 22.34 17.18 -6.27
N LEU A 703 23.05 16.08 -6.48
CA LEU A 703 23.21 15.50 -7.81
C LEU A 703 21.97 14.67 -8.16
N LEU A 704 21.13 15.23 -9.04
CA LEU A 704 19.99 14.51 -9.59
C LEU A 704 20.36 13.82 -10.91
N GLY A 705 19.79 12.64 -11.11
CA GLY A 705 19.91 11.89 -12.35
C GLY A 705 18.59 11.29 -12.79
N ARG A 706 18.40 11.17 -14.10
CA ARG A 706 17.30 10.42 -14.71
C ARG A 706 17.81 9.05 -15.17
N VAL A 707 17.11 7.98 -14.82
CA VAL A 707 17.50 6.62 -15.20
C VAL A 707 17.29 6.41 -16.70
N LEU A 708 18.37 6.13 -17.43
CA LEU A 708 18.34 5.80 -18.85
C LEU A 708 18.16 4.30 -19.07
N GLU A 709 18.81 3.49 -18.24
CA GLU A 709 18.85 2.04 -18.36
C GLU A 709 19.03 1.38 -16.98
N THR A 710 18.49 0.18 -16.82
CA THR A 710 18.54 -0.60 -15.58
C THR A 710 19.13 -1.97 -15.87
N LYS A 711 20.17 -2.38 -15.12
CA LYS A 711 20.78 -3.70 -15.21
C LYS A 711 20.18 -4.60 -14.12
N VAL A 712 19.60 -5.72 -14.55
CA VAL A 712 18.91 -6.70 -13.69
C VAL A 712 19.78 -7.92 -13.42
N ASP A 713 19.54 -8.61 -12.31
CA ASP A 713 20.10 -9.94 -12.03
C ASP A 713 19.27 -11.07 -12.65
N SER A 714 19.74 -12.31 -12.49
CA SER A 714 19.06 -13.54 -12.97
C SER A 714 17.68 -13.75 -12.36
N LYS A 715 17.35 -13.07 -11.25
CA LYS A 715 16.06 -13.12 -10.56
C LYS A 715 15.16 -11.92 -10.93
N GLY A 716 15.57 -11.07 -11.88
CA GLY A 716 14.81 -9.91 -12.36
C GLY A 716 14.89 -8.65 -11.47
N HIS A 717 15.82 -8.59 -10.50
CA HIS A 717 16.01 -7.44 -9.63
C HIS A 717 17.08 -6.47 -10.16
N VAL A 718 16.79 -5.17 -10.13
CA VAL A 718 17.72 -4.14 -10.60
C VAL A 718 18.88 -3.97 -9.61
N ARG A 719 20.12 -4.16 -10.08
CA ARG A 719 21.35 -4.06 -9.27
C ARG A 719 22.13 -2.77 -9.53
N SER A 720 22.16 -2.30 -10.78
CA SER A 720 22.74 -1.00 -11.15
C SER A 720 21.89 -0.29 -12.20
N CYS A 721 22.05 1.03 -12.28
CA CYS A 721 21.38 1.87 -13.25
C CYS A 721 22.38 2.79 -13.95
N CYS A 722 22.20 2.98 -15.26
CA CYS A 722 22.81 4.06 -16.01
C CYS A 722 21.92 5.30 -15.87
N ILE A 723 22.48 6.40 -15.37
CA ILE A 723 21.76 7.64 -15.06
C ILE A 723 22.35 8.82 -15.84
N LYS A 724 21.48 9.69 -16.36
CA LYS A 724 21.87 10.97 -16.96
C LYS A 724 21.72 12.08 -15.94
N THR A 725 22.81 12.75 -15.61
CA THR A 725 22.83 14.00 -14.82
C THR A 725 22.85 15.20 -15.78
N GLN A 726 22.74 16.42 -15.23
CA GLN A 726 22.79 17.65 -16.03
C GLN A 726 24.07 17.76 -16.89
N HIS A 727 25.20 17.23 -16.41
CA HIS A 727 26.50 17.41 -17.07
C HIS A 727 27.11 16.11 -17.61
N SER A 728 26.74 14.95 -17.08
CA SER A 728 27.38 13.67 -17.43
C SER A 728 26.44 12.48 -17.33
N THR A 729 26.80 11.37 -17.96
CA THR A 729 26.15 10.07 -17.79
C THR A 729 26.99 9.23 -16.85
N LEU A 730 26.37 8.65 -15.81
CA LEU A 730 27.06 7.88 -14.78
C LEU A 730 26.41 6.51 -14.62
N GLU A 731 27.19 5.46 -14.37
CA GLU A 731 26.67 4.19 -13.89
C GLU A 731 26.81 4.10 -12.37
N ARG A 732 25.72 3.74 -11.67
CA ARG A 732 25.70 3.64 -10.21
C ARG A 732 24.93 2.42 -9.72
N PRO A 733 25.40 1.74 -8.66
CA PRO A 733 24.67 0.65 -8.04
C PRO A 733 23.42 1.17 -7.31
N ILE A 734 22.39 0.34 -7.19
CA ILE A 734 21.08 0.74 -6.64
C ILE A 734 21.16 1.29 -5.21
N HIS A 735 22.11 0.81 -4.39
CA HIS A 735 22.28 1.29 -3.01
C HIS A 735 22.84 2.73 -2.92
N LYS A 736 23.42 3.25 -4.00
CA LYS A 736 23.86 4.66 -4.12
C LYS A 736 22.80 5.55 -4.77
N LEU A 737 21.59 5.04 -5.00
CA LEU A 737 20.50 5.76 -5.64
C LEU A 737 19.28 5.84 -4.72
N CYS A 738 18.72 7.03 -4.58
CA CYS A 738 17.46 7.24 -3.86
C CYS A 738 16.39 7.70 -4.84
N LEU A 739 15.33 6.90 -5.01
CA LEU A 739 14.19 7.25 -5.86
C LEU A 739 13.47 8.49 -5.30
N LEU A 740 13.39 9.56 -6.10
CA LEU A 740 12.70 10.80 -5.77
C LEU A 740 11.36 10.93 -6.49
N LEU A 741 11.34 10.67 -7.79
CA LEU A 741 10.15 10.71 -8.63
C LEU A 741 10.06 9.42 -9.43
N GLU A 742 8.92 8.74 -9.35
CA GLU A 742 8.60 7.63 -10.25
C GLU A 742 8.36 8.18 -11.66
N CYS A 743 8.87 7.48 -12.67
CA CYS A 743 8.50 7.73 -14.06
C CYS A 743 6.98 7.62 -14.17
N GLU A 744 6.32 8.65 -14.70
CA GLU A 744 4.93 8.52 -15.11
C GLU A 744 4.87 7.35 -16.10
N GLY A 745 4.21 6.27 -15.70
CA GLY A 745 4.20 5.06 -16.49
C GLY A 745 3.69 5.35 -17.89
N LYS A 746 4.35 4.78 -18.90
CA LYS A 746 3.66 4.37 -20.13
C LYS A 746 2.53 3.43 -19.70
N SER A 747 1.39 3.98 -19.31
CA SER A 747 0.14 3.33 -19.64
C SER A 747 0.19 3.13 -21.15
N ASN A 748 -0.10 1.92 -21.61
CA ASN A 748 -0.24 1.60 -23.02
C ASN A 748 -1.26 2.57 -23.65
N TYR A 749 -0.78 3.71 -24.13
CA TYR A 749 -1.47 4.59 -25.04
C TYR A 749 -0.91 4.26 -26.42
N PRO A 750 -1.75 3.82 -27.36
CA PRO A 750 -1.31 3.42 -28.69
C PRO A 750 -1.15 4.67 -29.56
N PHE A 751 -0.20 5.55 -29.27
CA PHE A 751 0.19 6.62 -30.19
C PHE A 751 1.65 7.02 -29.98
N SER A 752 2.54 6.23 -30.57
CA SER A 752 3.80 6.76 -31.08
C SER A 752 3.48 7.48 -32.40
N HIS A 753 3.52 8.81 -32.41
CA HIS A 753 3.79 9.52 -33.66
C HIS A 753 5.15 10.19 -33.55
N GLN A 754 6.04 9.72 -34.42
CA GLN A 754 7.19 10.44 -34.92
C GLN A 754 6.72 11.82 -35.38
N PHE A 755 7.44 12.85 -34.98
CA PHE A 755 7.58 14.05 -35.79
C PHE A 755 9.07 14.27 -36.00
N SER A 756 9.45 14.03 -37.25
CA SER A 756 10.58 14.66 -37.94
C SER A 756 10.59 16.17 -37.75
#